data_AF-A0A7V5PQL4-F1
#
_entry.id   AF-A0A7V5PQL4-F1
#
_cell.length_a   1.000
_cell.length_b   1.000
_cell.length_c   1.000
_cell.angle_alpha   90.00
_cell.angle_beta   90.00
_cell.angle_gamma   90.00
#
_symmetry.space_group_name_H-M   'P 1'
#
loop_
_entity.id
_entity.type
_entity.pdbx_description
1 polymer ?
#
loop_
_entity_poly.entity_id
_entity_poly.type
_entity_poly.pdbx_seq_one_letter_code
_entity_poly.pdbx_strand_id
1 'polypeptide(L)'
;IAAGLARISRDNTTEIVKAKFGPVEEKDYTDEMKAYAREHGMRLEIWLDGPRGGTGASPNIIKGQMGMHIEYAIPLIHHRLVQDGLRNHVRFIVSGGIRTYEDVIKAVALGADGVIWGTAPLVAIGCDRNRNCHDGCSRGIATSNLTMQKLRDIEKNTQQIINAFTIMQMQVIRALAALGFTDIRQLRGRFDKIHWLGLKERVDHRARINEEIKKEIARDEQLFMERIQHATGQTNCGVAAVNGTVPIPGIVLDKALDAMRNRGMDGVGIAKTLCFPEHAEEYAYSILVKGYLQLEVEENLRLQWEAENKSFTREELRRESRQLTIYLRNELMKKIKAVFLDPDFDYFGESDVAKAREPYKSDEQGRELDYRTFGNPDTDPGDIYRFFVRVKPQVLTEYIEKHLFKYDWDRFFAHQFPGVSPDNYHNNPSFLRRAEDVFVFHHGTNLTRILYVSEIDDPEFTRKIEATLAQEGQSGISHENNRISVEFLRELRRYAETFPFAHNKQRYKNRRQKLAAVMSNGKNMATWKTAGREIPWQTPDAPNNIIHVRLATGSVVEQMNAHPFTKLHTALTHNGETTNYEALKQRVEQFDLSPLATTDTEVAALKFHLTAEEWSYPDWALFESFSPTTGDDLQLIDPNKRHQLEQVQRVEFTSSPDGPYQYLCLRHNPDARVTERVDLKDPADLRPNVTAFWRDESNGEKRIFSMIASEEQALHTMLREMDALGIIDGATADQTLSSSGMISRYAFDQNNRIFDAEFIDRYGQPIELETPGLHYSVRRNAVKAPKDPGKYGNWQQDYQRFFSEELKHLPFSDFHWMLDGLVKSAKDDATFDASLKILTWLRDYLRTLDPGEKAQSSLIDITDYHIDRLLDRAAEERFAKYVHTSRAGGQGFALEAQTDQTLVIDAHEFLPEGSDPDVCLASFLNRAYRLEWRRYILYRTRGQRLISTAVMGNGDTDDVEMDVYGSAGEYFGAFMQGGVIRLHGNAQNFCAMGMHHGYLYVYGNAGKVNGYASKGGKVVILGNIIDRAWTNSVNDSRCQDLEVLILGSATKYAGESLMGGNFFFGGLHFDTKGRLRFNERPYLSTKMLGGASRGKFVFFDPKDKLVPAQYTHGKLQAFSAQEWAYFSERIKELFDLANIPVYRKDGQEYIHVDDQMVQITPASFKLIVPKGGLKGYESH
;
A
#
# COMPACT_ATOMS: atom_id res chain seq x y z
N ILE A 1 21.24 5.29 11.87
CA ILE A 1 22.42 4.94 11.02
C ILE A 1 23.65 5.80 11.36
N ALA A 2 23.64 7.13 11.29
CA ALA A 2 24.82 7.97 11.64
C ALA A 2 25.24 7.87 13.13
N ALA A 3 24.30 7.85 14.07
CA ALA A 3 24.58 7.54 15.48
C ALA A 3 25.09 6.10 15.68
N GLY A 4 24.69 5.18 14.79
CA GLY A 4 25.16 3.79 14.75
C GLY A 4 26.58 3.66 14.18
N LEU A 5 26.93 4.43 13.15
CA LEU A 5 28.28 4.49 12.59
C LEU A 5 29.26 5.22 13.51
N ALA A 6 28.82 6.26 14.22
CA ALA A 6 29.59 6.89 15.29
C ALA A 6 29.81 5.93 16.47
N ARG A 7 28.79 5.12 16.79
CA ARG A 7 28.89 4.07 17.81
C ARG A 7 29.78 2.90 17.37
N ILE A 8 29.70 2.43 16.12
CA ILE A 8 30.58 1.39 15.56
C ILE A 8 32.02 1.90 15.44
N SER A 9 32.23 3.16 15.02
CA SER A 9 33.56 3.76 15.01
C SER A 9 34.11 3.91 16.43
N ARG A 10 33.28 4.30 17.40
CA ARG A 10 33.67 4.36 18.81
C ARG A 10 33.99 2.97 19.33
N ASP A 11 33.10 2.00 19.16
CA ASP A 11 33.19 0.66 19.71
C ASP A 11 34.36 -0.14 19.07
N ASN A 12 34.58 -0.03 17.75
CA ASN A 12 35.77 -0.60 17.09
C ASN A 12 37.07 0.06 17.57
N THR A 13 37.04 1.37 17.84
CA THR A 13 38.22 2.07 18.40
C THR A 13 38.43 1.70 19.87
N THR A 14 37.36 1.50 20.64
CA THR A 14 37.39 1.05 22.04
C THR A 14 37.93 -0.37 22.14
N GLU A 15 37.59 -1.28 21.23
CA GLU A 15 38.17 -2.62 21.18
C GLU A 15 39.66 -2.61 20.83
N ILE A 16 40.07 -1.80 19.85
CA ILE A 16 41.49 -1.64 19.47
C ILE A 16 42.30 -1.05 20.63
N VAL A 17 41.75 -0.09 21.38
CA VAL A 17 42.40 0.55 22.53
C VAL A 17 42.46 -0.40 23.74
N LYS A 18 41.37 -1.12 24.06
CA LYS A 18 41.34 -2.16 25.11
C LYS A 18 42.36 -3.28 24.84
N ALA A 19 42.48 -3.71 23.60
CA ALA A 19 43.45 -4.73 23.20
C ALA A 19 44.91 -4.28 23.35
N LYS A 20 45.18 -2.96 23.26
CA LYS A 20 46.54 -2.42 23.24
C LYS A 20 47.02 -1.85 24.57
N PHE A 21 46.11 -1.38 25.43
CA PHE A 21 46.43 -0.70 26.69
C PHE A 21 45.88 -1.39 27.94
N GLY A 22 45.14 -2.50 27.79
CA GLY A 22 44.56 -3.26 28.91
C GLY A 22 43.24 -2.68 29.43
N PRO A 23 42.66 -3.28 30.50
CA PRO A 23 41.39 -2.82 31.07
C PRO A 23 41.59 -1.50 31.82
N VAL A 24 41.02 -0.42 31.30
CA VAL A 24 40.95 0.88 31.97
C VAL A 24 39.53 1.06 32.52
N GLU A 25 39.40 1.33 33.82
CA GLU A 25 38.12 1.63 34.48
C GLU A 25 37.42 2.84 33.83
N GLU A 26 36.08 2.89 33.90
CA GLU A 26 35.18 3.89 33.31
C GLU A 26 35.59 5.35 33.55
N LYS A 27 36.56 5.84 32.78
CA LYS A 27 36.82 7.26 32.56
C LYS A 27 36.55 7.59 31.10
N ASP A 28 36.06 8.81 30.90
CA ASP A 28 35.63 9.35 29.61
C ASP A 28 36.75 9.21 28.56
N TYR A 29 36.62 8.20 27.69
CA TYR A 29 37.56 7.88 26.60
C TYR A 29 37.90 9.08 25.70
N THR A 30 37.05 10.11 25.70
CA THR A 30 37.26 11.38 25.00
C THR A 30 38.49 12.12 25.53
N ASP A 31 38.77 12.07 26.83
CA ASP A 31 39.91 12.76 27.45
C ASP A 31 41.24 12.03 27.23
N GLU A 32 41.22 10.70 27.19
CA GLU A 32 42.39 9.91 26.80
C GLU A 32 42.74 10.08 25.33
N MET A 33 41.74 10.10 24.44
CA MET A 33 41.96 10.42 23.02
C MET A 33 42.54 11.83 22.84
N LYS A 34 42.08 12.82 23.63
CA LYS A 34 42.67 14.17 23.63
C LYS A 34 44.13 14.14 24.09
N ALA A 35 44.43 13.44 25.18
CA ALA A 35 45.78 13.34 25.72
C ALA A 35 46.72 12.66 24.72
N TYR A 36 46.29 11.53 24.15
CA TYR A 36 47.03 10.77 23.16
C TYR A 36 47.28 11.55 21.87
N ALA A 37 46.25 12.21 21.34
CA ALA A 37 46.37 13.04 20.14
C ALA A 37 47.30 14.25 20.35
N ARG A 38 47.31 14.85 21.56
CA ARG A 38 48.24 15.93 21.92
C ARG A 38 49.68 15.42 22.09
N GLU A 39 49.85 14.32 22.82
CA GLU A 39 51.14 13.71 23.12
C GLU A 39 51.87 13.28 21.85
N HIS A 40 51.13 12.74 20.87
CA HIS A 40 51.68 12.21 19.62
C HIS A 40 51.54 13.18 18.43
N GLY A 41 51.08 14.41 18.66
CA GLY A 41 50.91 15.43 17.61
C GLY A 41 49.96 15.02 16.48
N MET A 42 48.98 14.15 16.75
CA MET A 42 48.07 13.62 15.73
C MET A 42 47.11 14.72 15.24
N ARG A 43 46.95 14.83 13.93
CA ARG A 43 45.90 15.63 13.29
C ARG A 43 44.79 14.71 12.82
N LEU A 44 43.60 14.87 13.40
CA LEU A 44 42.43 14.09 13.02
C LEU A 44 41.70 14.79 11.87
N GLU A 45 41.41 14.08 10.79
CA GLU A 45 40.61 14.59 9.68
C GLU A 45 39.31 13.80 9.58
N ILE A 46 38.19 14.53 9.51
CA ILE A 46 36.86 13.95 9.30
C ILE A 46 36.37 14.43 7.95
N TRP A 47 36.08 13.49 7.07
CA TRP A 47 35.53 13.74 5.75
C TRP A 47 34.08 13.25 5.75
N LEU A 48 33.13 14.16 5.59
CA LEU A 48 31.71 13.87 5.59
C LEU A 48 31.13 14.01 4.19
N ASP A 49 30.69 12.89 3.63
CA ASP A 49 30.09 12.83 2.30
C ASP A 49 28.56 12.79 2.39
N GLY A 50 27.90 13.79 1.80
CA GLY A 50 26.45 13.85 1.69
C GLY A 50 25.87 12.97 0.59
N PRO A 51 24.55 12.70 0.63
CA PRO A 51 23.85 11.83 -0.34
C PRO A 51 23.89 12.36 -1.78
N ARG A 52 24.20 13.65 -1.97
CA ARG A 52 24.34 14.29 -3.29
C ARG A 52 25.74 14.15 -3.90
N GLY A 53 26.56 13.23 -3.38
CA GLY A 53 27.86 12.87 -3.93
C GLY A 53 27.76 12.36 -5.37
N GLY A 54 28.77 12.67 -6.19
CA GLY A 54 28.89 12.10 -7.52
C GLY A 54 29.49 10.69 -7.44
N THR A 55 29.05 9.80 -8.33
CA THR A 55 29.62 8.44 -8.45
C THR A 55 29.74 8.06 -9.91
N GLY A 56 30.82 7.34 -10.25
CA GLY A 56 31.02 6.76 -11.57
C GLY A 56 30.13 5.54 -11.80
N ALA A 57 29.89 4.74 -10.75
CA ALA A 57 29.04 3.57 -10.75
C ALA A 57 28.50 3.32 -9.33
N SER A 58 27.17 3.30 -9.17
CA SER A 58 26.52 2.98 -7.90
C SER A 58 25.07 2.54 -8.17
N PRO A 59 24.47 1.69 -7.32
CA PRO A 59 23.05 1.36 -7.40
C PRO A 59 22.15 2.60 -7.24
N ASN A 60 21.08 2.70 -8.02
CA ASN A 60 20.13 3.83 -7.92
C ASN A 60 19.47 3.92 -6.54
N ILE A 61 19.21 2.78 -5.89
CA ILE A 61 18.66 2.73 -4.54
C ILE A 61 19.57 3.42 -3.52
N ILE A 62 20.89 3.25 -3.64
CA ILE A 62 21.87 3.91 -2.76
C ILE A 62 21.93 5.40 -3.07
N LYS A 63 21.92 5.79 -4.36
CA LYS A 63 21.93 7.19 -4.80
C LYS A 63 20.70 8.00 -4.35
N GLY A 64 19.53 7.35 -4.27
CA GLY A 64 18.26 8.02 -3.97
C GLY A 64 17.80 7.91 -2.51
N GLN A 65 18.20 6.87 -1.79
CA GLN A 65 17.61 6.52 -0.49
C GLN A 65 18.60 6.38 0.67
N MET A 66 19.91 6.51 0.45
CA MET A 66 20.91 6.45 1.52
C MET A 66 21.68 7.76 1.69
N GLY A 67 21.75 8.23 2.93
CA GLY A 67 22.60 9.36 3.35
C GLY A 67 21.83 10.53 3.97
N MET A 68 22.54 11.37 4.73
CA MET A 68 21.99 12.52 5.44
C MET A 68 22.49 13.82 4.81
N HIS A 69 21.58 14.78 4.58
CA HIS A 69 21.94 16.08 4.01
C HIS A 69 23.01 16.81 4.85
N ILE A 70 24.06 17.30 4.19
CA ILE A 70 25.21 17.92 4.87
C ILE A 70 24.81 19.16 5.65
N GLU A 71 23.81 19.89 5.17
CA GLU A 71 23.29 21.10 5.80
C GLU A 71 22.76 20.83 7.22
N TYR A 72 22.29 19.60 7.47
CA TYR A 72 21.86 19.13 8.79
C TYR A 72 22.99 18.48 9.60
N ALA A 73 23.84 17.70 8.94
CA ALA A 73 24.89 16.92 9.59
C ALA A 73 26.07 17.78 10.10
N ILE A 74 26.47 18.80 9.35
CA ILE A 74 27.59 19.69 9.68
C ILE A 74 27.44 20.35 11.05
N PRO A 75 26.33 21.04 11.37
CA PRO A 75 26.19 21.71 12.66
C PRO A 75 26.19 20.73 13.84
N LEU A 76 25.60 19.53 13.68
CA LEU A 76 25.58 18.52 14.73
C LEU A 76 26.99 18.04 15.09
N ILE A 77 27.78 17.69 14.07
CA ILE A 77 29.17 17.24 14.26
C ILE A 77 30.02 18.39 14.78
N HIS A 78 29.85 19.59 14.24
CA HIS A 78 30.57 20.78 14.70
C HIS A 78 30.32 21.06 16.18
N HIS A 79 29.05 21.12 16.60
CA HIS A 79 28.68 21.38 17.99
C HIS A 79 29.18 20.27 18.91
N ARG A 80 29.05 19.00 18.50
CA ARG A 80 29.55 17.90 19.31
C ARG A 80 31.05 17.99 19.51
N LEU A 81 31.82 18.25 18.46
CA LEU A 81 33.27 18.46 18.55
C LEU A 81 33.64 19.67 19.41
N VAL A 82 32.83 20.72 19.45
CA VAL A 82 33.04 21.90 20.31
C VAL A 82 32.77 21.55 21.76
N GLN A 83 31.64 20.89 22.06
CA GLN A 83 31.28 20.41 23.40
C GLN A 83 32.33 19.47 23.96
N ASP A 84 32.82 18.57 23.10
CA ASP A 84 33.84 17.60 23.45
C ASP A 84 35.24 18.25 23.50
N GLY A 85 35.41 19.55 23.21
CA GLY A 85 36.73 20.22 23.22
C GLY A 85 37.71 19.73 22.14
N LEU A 86 37.23 18.97 21.16
CA LEU A 86 38.02 18.35 20.08
C LEU A 86 38.08 19.21 18.81
N ARG A 87 37.22 20.23 18.66
CA ARG A 87 37.04 20.97 17.40
C ARG A 87 38.32 21.62 16.87
N ASN A 88 39.23 22.04 17.74
CA ASN A 88 40.50 22.67 17.35
C ASN A 88 41.58 21.66 16.91
N HIS A 89 41.37 20.37 17.20
CA HIS A 89 42.27 19.27 16.85
C HIS A 89 41.79 18.50 15.61
N VAL A 90 40.57 18.75 15.15
CA VAL A 90 39.94 18.10 14.00
C VAL A 90 39.86 19.04 12.80
N ARG A 91 40.30 18.57 11.63
CA ARG A 91 39.96 19.15 10.32
C ARG A 91 38.68 18.50 9.82
N PHE A 92 37.62 19.29 9.70
CA PHE A 92 36.31 18.81 9.27
C PHE A 92 36.01 19.25 7.84
N ILE A 93 36.06 18.32 6.91
CA ILE A 93 35.88 18.54 5.47
C ILE A 93 34.59 17.88 5.01
N VAL A 94 33.86 18.51 4.08
CA VAL A 94 32.55 18.04 3.64
C VAL A 94 32.44 17.92 2.13
N SER A 95 31.69 16.94 1.64
CA SER A 95 31.40 16.76 0.21
C SER A 95 29.92 16.41 0.00
N GLY A 96 29.48 16.35 -1.26
CA GLY A 96 28.13 15.94 -1.63
C GLY A 96 27.22 17.14 -1.96
N GLY A 97 27.16 17.47 -3.24
CA GLY A 97 26.28 18.53 -3.75
C GLY A 97 26.86 19.94 -3.79
N ILE A 98 28.14 20.15 -3.44
CA ILE A 98 28.84 21.44 -3.55
C ILE A 98 29.04 21.81 -5.02
N ARG A 99 28.48 22.94 -5.46
CA ARG A 99 28.48 23.38 -6.87
C ARG A 99 28.96 24.81 -7.03
N THR A 100 28.54 25.70 -6.14
CA THR A 100 28.82 27.14 -6.22
C THR A 100 29.63 27.63 -5.02
N TYR A 101 30.10 28.88 -5.08
CA TYR A 101 30.76 29.53 -3.95
C TYR A 101 29.82 29.70 -2.74
N GLU A 102 28.51 29.81 -2.96
CA GLU A 102 27.51 29.97 -1.89
C GLU A 102 27.43 28.70 -1.04
N ASP A 103 27.55 27.53 -1.68
CA ASP A 103 27.59 26.24 -0.98
C ASP A 103 28.83 26.16 -0.07
N VAL A 104 29.97 26.68 -0.54
CA VAL A 104 31.22 26.75 0.26
C VAL A 104 31.03 27.66 1.48
N ILE A 105 30.50 28.87 1.27
CA ILE A 105 30.26 29.84 2.34
C ILE A 105 29.27 29.29 3.37
N LYS A 106 28.17 28.65 2.92
CA LYS A 106 27.18 28.02 3.81
C LYS A 106 27.80 26.86 4.60
N ALA A 107 28.51 25.94 3.95
CA ALA A 107 29.12 24.79 4.62
C ALA A 107 30.13 25.22 5.71
N VAL A 108 30.97 26.22 5.41
CA VAL A 108 31.93 26.76 6.39
C VAL A 108 31.20 27.46 7.52
N ALA A 109 30.22 28.31 7.22
CA ALA A 109 29.42 29.00 8.23
C ALA A 109 28.66 28.02 9.16
N LEU A 110 28.24 26.86 8.64
CA LEU A 110 27.63 25.79 9.43
C LEU A 110 28.62 25.00 10.30
N GLY A 111 29.94 25.11 10.06
CA GLY A 111 30.97 24.52 10.92
C GLY A 111 32.04 23.68 10.23
N ALA A 112 32.03 23.54 8.89
CA ALA A 112 33.11 22.89 8.15
C ALA A 112 34.39 23.76 8.13
N ASP A 113 35.57 23.13 8.04
CA ASP A 113 36.84 23.81 7.75
C ASP A 113 37.10 23.95 6.24
N GLY A 114 36.41 23.17 5.41
CA GLY A 114 36.57 23.17 3.97
C GLY A 114 35.61 22.20 3.27
N VAL A 115 35.61 22.24 1.94
CA VAL A 115 34.73 21.44 1.09
C VAL A 115 35.53 20.66 0.05
N ILE A 116 34.97 19.53 -0.40
CA ILE A 116 35.48 18.75 -1.53
C ILE A 116 34.58 19.01 -2.74
N TRP A 117 35.20 19.39 -3.85
CA TRP A 117 34.53 19.73 -5.10
C TRP A 117 34.77 18.65 -6.15
N GLY A 118 33.74 17.83 -6.41
CA GLY A 118 33.86 16.64 -7.27
C GLY A 118 33.23 16.78 -8.66
N THR A 119 31.91 16.84 -8.74
CA THR A 119 31.18 16.80 -10.03
C THR A 119 31.33 18.07 -10.86
N ALA A 120 31.32 19.25 -10.26
CA ALA A 120 31.35 20.50 -11.01
C ALA A 120 32.68 20.75 -11.77
N PRO A 121 33.86 20.34 -11.24
CA PRO A 121 35.09 20.30 -12.03
C PRO A 121 35.00 19.37 -13.24
N LEU A 122 34.29 18.24 -13.15
CA LEU A 122 34.05 17.37 -14.31
C LEU A 122 33.19 18.05 -15.37
N VAL A 123 32.22 18.88 -14.95
CA VAL A 123 31.42 19.71 -15.87
C VAL A 123 32.27 20.78 -16.54
N ALA A 124 33.20 21.42 -15.83
CA ALA A 124 34.11 22.41 -16.39
C ALA A 124 34.95 21.87 -17.57
N ILE A 125 35.30 20.58 -17.54
CA ILE A 125 36.05 19.89 -18.61
C ILE A 125 35.15 19.16 -19.62
N GLY A 126 33.84 19.42 -19.61
CA GLY A 126 32.93 18.98 -20.66
C GLY A 126 32.02 17.79 -20.33
N CYS A 127 31.84 17.42 -19.05
CA CYS A 127 30.79 16.46 -18.68
C CYS A 127 29.41 17.06 -18.96
N ASP A 128 28.64 16.43 -19.84
CA ASP A 128 27.26 16.81 -20.20
C ASP A 128 26.20 16.17 -19.30
N ARG A 129 26.62 15.52 -18.21
CA ARG A 129 25.75 14.90 -17.21
C ARG A 129 24.78 13.87 -17.80
N ASN A 130 25.16 13.19 -18.89
CA ASN A 130 24.41 12.06 -19.45
C ASN A 130 24.32 10.84 -18.51
N ARG A 131 25.08 10.84 -17.40
CA ARG A 131 25.12 9.79 -16.37
C ARG A 131 25.53 8.40 -16.87
N ASN A 132 26.13 8.32 -18.05
CA ASN A 132 26.66 7.09 -18.63
C ASN A 132 28.11 6.79 -18.20
N CYS A 133 28.50 7.28 -17.02
CA CYS A 133 29.89 7.20 -16.54
C CYS A 133 30.36 5.74 -16.32
N HIS A 134 29.42 4.82 -16.11
CA HIS A 134 29.67 3.41 -15.86
C HIS A 134 29.90 2.60 -17.14
N ASP A 135 29.21 2.96 -18.24
CA ASP A 135 29.23 2.17 -19.49
C ASP A 135 30.15 2.74 -20.57
N GLY A 136 30.43 4.04 -20.53
CA GLY A 136 31.29 4.69 -21.51
C GLY A 136 30.97 6.17 -21.64
N CYS A 137 31.89 7.01 -21.17
CA CYS A 137 31.74 8.45 -21.29
C CYS A 137 31.97 8.92 -22.73
N SER A 138 30.90 9.42 -23.38
CA SER A 138 30.93 10.06 -24.70
C SER A 138 31.84 11.29 -24.79
N ARG A 139 32.29 11.80 -23.63
CA ARG A 139 33.19 12.97 -23.50
C ARG A 139 34.62 12.59 -23.15
N GLY A 140 34.92 11.29 -23.06
CA GLY A 140 36.27 10.81 -22.75
C GLY A 140 36.72 11.05 -21.30
N ILE A 141 35.81 11.38 -20.38
CA ILE A 141 36.13 11.73 -18.98
C ILE A 141 36.21 10.49 -18.09
N ALA A 142 35.12 9.72 -18.01
CA ALA A 142 35.03 8.48 -17.23
C ALA A 142 35.02 7.28 -18.19
N THR A 143 36.19 6.89 -18.72
CA THR A 143 36.32 5.76 -19.63
C THR A 143 37.71 5.15 -19.62
N SER A 144 37.79 3.83 -19.72
CA SER A 144 39.03 3.06 -19.95
C SER A 144 39.35 2.87 -21.44
N ASN A 145 38.48 3.31 -22.35
CA ASN A 145 38.69 3.19 -23.80
C ASN A 145 39.68 4.27 -24.29
N LEU A 146 40.87 3.83 -24.71
CA LEU A 146 41.95 4.71 -25.19
C LEU A 146 41.54 5.62 -26.36
N THR A 147 40.62 5.17 -27.22
CA THR A 147 40.11 5.98 -28.34
C THR A 147 39.21 7.11 -27.85
N MET A 148 38.38 6.85 -26.83
CA MET A 148 37.52 7.87 -26.23
C MET A 148 38.33 8.88 -25.39
N GLN A 149 39.42 8.45 -24.77
CA GLN A 149 40.32 9.37 -24.05
C GLN A 149 40.95 10.42 -24.98
N LYS A 150 41.19 10.09 -26.26
CA LYS A 150 41.69 11.04 -27.28
C LYS A 150 40.71 12.16 -27.62
N LEU A 151 39.44 12.06 -27.22
CA LEU A 151 38.46 13.16 -27.36
C LEU A 151 38.79 14.36 -26.46
N ARG A 152 39.75 14.21 -25.53
CA ARG A 152 40.12 15.24 -24.57
C ARG A 152 41.45 15.90 -24.95
N ASP A 153 41.43 17.23 -25.00
CA ASP A 153 42.61 18.07 -25.04
C ASP A 153 43.08 18.35 -23.60
N ILE A 154 44.26 17.85 -23.23
CA ILE A 154 44.78 17.94 -21.86
C ILE A 154 45.09 19.39 -21.48
N GLU A 155 45.68 20.18 -22.38
CA GLU A 155 46.09 21.56 -22.11
C GLU A 155 44.86 22.44 -21.92
N LYS A 156 43.88 22.33 -22.83
CA LYS A 156 42.61 23.05 -22.73
C LYS A 156 41.85 22.68 -21.46
N ASN A 157 41.75 21.40 -21.13
CA ASN A 157 41.03 20.95 -19.95
C ASN A 157 41.73 21.37 -18.65
N THR A 158 43.07 21.40 -18.64
CA THR A 158 43.86 21.93 -17.53
C THR A 158 43.53 23.41 -17.32
N GLN A 159 43.51 24.21 -18.39
CA GLN A 159 43.14 25.62 -18.30
C GLN A 159 41.69 25.81 -17.83
N GLN A 160 40.76 24.97 -18.26
CA GLN A 160 39.36 25.02 -17.81
C GLN A 160 39.22 24.72 -16.30
N ILE A 161 39.96 23.73 -15.77
CA ILE A 161 39.99 23.45 -14.33
C ILE A 161 40.59 24.64 -13.58
N ILE A 162 41.73 25.18 -14.03
CA ILE A 162 42.35 26.37 -13.43
C ILE A 162 41.33 27.51 -13.36
N ASN A 163 40.68 27.84 -14.49
CA ASN A 163 39.67 28.89 -14.54
C ASN A 163 38.51 28.63 -13.56
N ALA A 164 38.00 27.40 -13.49
CA ALA A 164 36.90 27.03 -12.61
C ALA A 164 37.25 27.22 -11.12
N PHE A 165 38.42 26.76 -10.69
CA PHE A 165 38.90 26.93 -9.31
C PHE A 165 39.26 28.39 -8.99
N THR A 166 39.85 29.14 -9.93
CA THR A 166 40.13 30.57 -9.76
C THR A 166 38.83 31.38 -9.60
N ILE A 167 37.81 31.12 -10.43
CA ILE A 167 36.51 31.79 -10.30
C ILE A 167 35.86 31.45 -8.95
N MET A 168 35.85 30.17 -8.56
CA MET A 168 35.31 29.76 -7.26
C MET A 168 36.04 30.46 -6.11
N GLN A 169 37.37 30.50 -6.13
CA GLN A 169 38.19 31.17 -5.14
C GLN A 169 37.88 32.68 -5.09
N MET A 170 37.83 33.36 -6.23
CA MET A 170 37.52 34.79 -6.30
C MET A 170 36.13 35.11 -5.73
N GLN A 171 35.12 34.27 -6.01
CA GLN A 171 33.77 34.46 -5.51
C GLN A 171 33.68 34.20 -4.00
N VAL A 172 34.39 33.19 -3.48
CA VAL A 172 34.52 32.96 -2.04
C VAL A 172 35.19 34.16 -1.35
N ILE A 173 36.29 34.69 -1.92
CA ILE A 173 36.97 35.87 -1.38
C ILE A 173 36.03 37.09 -1.36
N ARG A 174 35.27 37.32 -2.45
CA ARG A 174 34.29 38.40 -2.52
C ARG A 174 33.18 38.24 -1.48
N ALA A 175 32.66 37.02 -1.30
CA ALA A 175 31.65 36.74 -0.30
C ALA A 175 32.17 36.94 1.14
N LEU A 176 33.40 36.52 1.43
CA LEU A 176 34.04 36.76 2.73
C LEU A 176 34.23 38.26 2.99
N ALA A 177 34.72 39.01 2.00
CA ALA A 177 34.86 40.46 2.09
C ALA A 177 33.51 41.16 2.33
N ALA A 178 32.46 40.74 1.62
CA ALA A 178 31.10 41.26 1.81
C ALA A 178 30.53 40.95 3.20
N LEU A 179 30.92 39.83 3.81
CA LEU A 179 30.56 39.46 5.19
C LEU A 179 31.45 40.11 6.26
N GLY A 180 32.48 40.86 5.84
CA GLY A 180 33.42 41.54 6.74
C GLY A 180 34.55 40.67 7.27
N PHE A 181 34.88 39.56 6.60
CA PHE A 181 35.95 38.64 6.99
C PHE A 181 37.14 38.71 6.05
N THR A 182 38.35 38.64 6.62
CA THR A 182 39.61 38.58 5.86
C THR A 182 40.16 37.17 5.73
N ASP A 183 39.59 36.22 6.48
CA ASP A 183 40.01 34.82 6.51
C ASP A 183 38.79 33.90 6.61
N ILE A 184 38.75 32.85 5.79
CA ILE A 184 37.64 31.87 5.76
C ILE A 184 37.44 31.17 7.10
N ARG A 185 38.48 31.02 7.92
CA ARG A 185 38.41 30.43 9.27
C ARG A 185 37.58 31.27 10.23
N GLN A 186 37.45 32.58 9.99
CA GLN A 186 36.61 33.48 10.80
C GLN A 186 35.11 33.24 10.56
N LEU A 187 34.75 32.66 9.43
CA LEU A 187 33.37 32.31 9.08
C LEU A 187 32.93 31.00 9.76
N ARG A 188 33.87 30.14 10.16
CA ARG A 188 33.59 28.80 10.70
C ARG A 188 32.64 28.85 11.92
N GLY A 189 31.49 28.20 11.80
CA GLY A 189 30.48 28.15 12.87
C GLY A 189 29.76 29.48 13.13
N ARG A 190 29.89 30.46 12.23
CA ARG A 190 29.18 31.75 12.31
C ARG A 190 27.73 31.62 11.82
N PHE A 191 26.93 30.88 12.58
CA PHE A 191 25.50 30.71 12.32
C PHE A 191 24.76 32.03 12.25
N ASP A 192 25.24 33.06 12.96
CA ASP A 192 24.72 34.42 12.92
C ASP A 192 24.79 35.08 11.53
N LYS A 193 25.61 34.55 10.62
CA LYS A 193 25.75 35.01 9.23
C LYS A 193 24.87 34.22 8.25
N ILE A 194 24.14 33.23 8.73
CA ILE A 194 23.16 32.48 7.94
C ILE A 194 21.76 32.90 8.41
N HIS A 195 20.96 33.39 7.48
CA HIS A 195 19.55 33.66 7.74
C HIS A 195 18.68 32.71 6.91
N TRP A 196 17.76 32.02 7.59
CA TRP A 196 16.81 31.12 6.97
C TRP A 196 15.52 31.88 6.67
N LEU A 197 15.27 32.18 5.40
CA LEU A 197 14.06 32.90 4.98
C LEU A 197 12.80 32.06 5.31
N GLY A 198 11.93 32.59 6.17
CA GLY A 198 10.67 31.95 6.59
C GLY A 198 10.82 30.77 7.55
N LEU A 199 11.95 30.66 8.28
CA LEU A 199 12.15 29.64 9.32
C LEU A 199 12.03 30.22 10.73
N LYS A 200 12.17 31.53 10.94
CA LYS A 200 12.09 32.14 12.27
C LYS A 200 10.69 31.96 12.87
N GLU A 201 9.61 32.15 12.11
CA GLU A 201 8.26 31.81 12.59
C GLU A 201 8.11 30.33 12.92
N ARG A 202 8.76 29.43 12.16
CA ARG A 202 8.72 27.98 12.37
C ARG A 202 9.60 27.50 13.53
N VAL A 203 10.72 28.16 13.79
CA VAL A 203 11.66 27.86 14.87
C VAL A 203 11.17 28.46 16.18
N ASP A 204 10.62 29.67 16.18
CA ASP A 204 10.01 30.27 17.36
C ASP A 204 8.74 29.49 17.75
N HIS A 205 7.94 29.06 16.77
CA HIS A 205 6.84 28.11 16.99
C HIS A 205 7.35 26.78 17.57
N ARG A 206 8.38 26.16 16.97
CA ARG A 206 8.96 24.89 17.46
C ARG A 206 9.68 25.01 18.80
N ALA A 207 10.26 26.16 19.14
CA ALA A 207 10.93 26.40 20.41
C ALA A 207 9.90 26.56 21.53
N ARG A 208 8.81 27.28 21.27
CA ARG A 208 7.67 27.40 22.18
C ARG A 208 6.97 26.04 22.38
N ILE A 209 6.74 25.32 21.28
CA ILE A 209 6.25 23.94 21.28
C ILE A 209 7.23 23.02 22.01
N ASN A 210 8.54 23.16 21.88
CA ASN A 210 9.52 22.33 22.58
C ASN A 210 9.60 22.63 24.09
N GLU A 211 9.31 23.85 24.52
CA GLU A 211 9.19 24.20 25.95
C GLU A 211 7.88 23.69 26.56
N GLU A 212 6.78 23.78 25.80
CA GLU A 212 5.49 23.15 26.13
C GLU A 212 5.65 21.61 26.17
N ILE A 213 6.26 21.01 25.14
CA ILE A 213 6.61 19.59 25.03
C ILE A 213 7.60 19.16 26.10
N LYS A 214 8.57 19.97 26.57
CA LYS A 214 9.43 19.55 27.69
C LYS A 214 8.66 19.48 29.01
N LYS A 215 7.69 20.38 29.21
CA LYS A 215 6.77 20.34 30.36
C LYS A 215 5.75 19.21 30.22
N GLU A 216 5.35 18.89 29.00
CA GLU A 216 4.52 17.73 28.66
C GLU A 216 5.30 16.44 28.83
N ILE A 217 6.49 16.24 28.23
CA ILE A 217 7.39 15.08 28.36
C ILE A 217 7.65 14.72 29.82
N ALA A 218 7.86 15.67 30.73
CA ALA A 218 8.02 15.36 32.15
C ALA A 218 6.73 14.80 32.80
N ARG A 219 5.57 15.10 32.22
CA ARG A 219 4.24 14.56 32.55
C ARG A 219 3.90 13.30 31.73
N ASP A 220 4.50 13.18 30.55
CA ASP A 220 4.24 12.21 29.50
C ASP A 220 5.23 11.03 29.58
N GLU A 221 6.33 11.10 30.33
CA GLU A 221 7.26 9.96 30.53
C GLU A 221 6.57 8.80 31.26
N GLN A 222 5.62 9.13 32.15
CA GLN A 222 4.75 8.17 32.83
C GLN A 222 3.68 7.61 31.89
N LEU A 223 3.12 8.43 30.98
CA LEU A 223 2.21 8.03 29.90
C LEU A 223 2.92 7.31 28.74
N PHE A 224 4.22 7.54 28.54
CA PHE A 224 5.06 7.00 27.48
C PHE A 224 5.42 5.55 27.79
N MET A 225 5.67 5.23 29.07
CA MET A 225 5.82 3.84 29.51
C MET A 225 4.49 3.06 29.40
N GLU A 226 3.35 3.68 29.69
CA GLU A 226 2.01 3.09 29.44
C GLU A 226 1.70 2.98 27.93
N ARG A 227 2.11 3.95 27.11
CA ARG A 227 1.92 3.94 25.65
C ARG A 227 2.85 2.98 24.93
N ILE A 228 4.07 2.72 25.41
CA ILE A 228 4.96 1.68 24.86
C ILE A 228 4.38 0.27 25.08
N GLN A 229 3.65 0.04 26.18
CA GLN A 229 2.88 -1.19 26.36
C GLN A 229 1.71 -1.31 25.37
N HIS A 230 1.29 -0.22 24.74
CA HIS A 230 0.20 -0.18 23.74
C HIS A 230 0.65 0.12 22.29
N ALA A 231 1.93 0.39 22.05
CA ALA A 231 2.46 0.82 20.76
C ALA A 231 3.43 -0.22 20.18
N THR A 232 2.93 -1.43 19.94
CA THR A 232 3.53 -2.33 18.96
C THR A 232 2.79 -2.15 17.63
N GLY A 233 3.41 -1.43 16.70
CA GLY A 233 2.92 -1.35 15.32
C GLY A 233 3.80 -0.43 14.47
N GLN A 234 4.82 -1.01 13.82
CA GLN A 234 5.40 -0.35 12.65
C GLN A 234 4.38 -0.50 11.52
N THR A 235 3.77 0.61 11.12
CA THR A 235 2.63 0.59 10.23
C THR A 235 3.05 0.54 8.76
N ASN A 236 2.77 -0.57 8.08
CA ASN A 236 2.63 -0.60 6.63
C ASN A 236 1.20 -0.22 6.25
N CYS A 237 1.03 0.57 5.20
CA CYS A 237 -0.27 1.00 4.71
C CYS A 237 -1.01 -0.16 4.02
N GLY A 238 -2.34 -0.25 4.15
CA GLY A 238 -3.19 -1.27 3.51
C GLY A 238 -4.40 -0.63 2.80
N VAL A 239 -4.92 -1.29 1.76
CA VAL A 239 -6.15 -0.91 1.04
C VAL A 239 -7.08 -2.11 0.88
N ALA A 240 -8.40 -1.88 0.94
CA ALA A 240 -9.41 -2.89 0.61
C ALA A 240 -10.60 -2.26 -0.10
N ALA A 241 -11.22 -3.01 -1.02
CA ALA A 241 -12.43 -2.64 -1.75
C ALA A 241 -13.27 -3.87 -2.08
N VAL A 242 -14.58 -3.65 -2.22
CA VAL A 242 -15.53 -4.63 -2.73
C VAL A 242 -16.55 -3.96 -3.63
N ASN A 243 -16.82 -4.59 -4.77
CA ASN A 243 -17.90 -4.26 -5.71
C ASN A 243 -18.81 -5.47 -5.88
N GLY A 244 -20.08 -5.22 -6.14
CA GLY A 244 -21.06 -6.28 -6.36
C GLY A 244 -22.27 -5.82 -7.14
N THR A 245 -23.01 -6.76 -7.73
CA THR A 245 -24.33 -6.48 -8.35
C THR A 245 -25.45 -6.28 -7.33
N VAL A 246 -25.21 -6.68 -6.06
CA VAL A 246 -26.13 -6.51 -4.93
C VAL A 246 -25.54 -5.50 -3.93
N PRO A 247 -26.36 -4.66 -3.27
CA PRO A 247 -25.88 -3.79 -2.19
C PRO A 247 -25.16 -4.57 -1.09
N ILE A 248 -24.03 -4.03 -0.62
CA ILE A 248 -23.21 -4.68 0.41
C ILE A 248 -23.23 -3.80 1.67
N PRO A 249 -23.67 -4.29 2.83
CA PRO A 249 -23.78 -3.49 4.04
C PRO A 249 -22.45 -2.91 4.52
N GLY A 250 -22.51 -1.75 5.19
CA GLY A 250 -21.33 -1.07 5.74
C GLY A 250 -20.48 -1.96 6.67
N ILE A 251 -21.13 -2.82 7.47
CA ILE A 251 -20.48 -3.70 8.46
C ILE A 251 -19.46 -4.67 7.86
N VAL A 252 -19.65 -5.13 6.61
CA VAL A 252 -18.69 -6.02 5.92
C VAL A 252 -17.31 -5.38 5.85
N LEU A 253 -17.27 -4.06 5.68
CA LEU A 253 -16.03 -3.31 5.60
C LEU A 253 -15.48 -2.98 6.96
N ASP A 254 -16.32 -2.58 7.92
CA ASP A 254 -15.88 -2.36 9.29
C ASP A 254 -15.14 -3.62 9.79
N LYS A 255 -15.68 -4.81 9.52
CA LYS A 255 -15.02 -6.09 9.81
C LYS A 255 -13.73 -6.33 9.01
N ALA A 256 -13.70 -5.93 7.73
CA ALA A 256 -12.49 -6.04 6.91
C ALA A 256 -11.37 -5.10 7.40
N LEU A 257 -11.71 -3.88 7.81
CA LEU A 257 -10.81 -2.93 8.45
C LEU A 257 -10.32 -3.46 9.79
N ASP A 258 -11.20 -4.11 10.54
CA ASP A 258 -10.86 -4.77 11.79
C ASP A 258 -9.83 -5.87 11.59
N ALA A 259 -10.00 -6.69 10.56
CA ALA A 259 -9.04 -7.71 10.18
C ALA A 259 -7.67 -7.14 9.76
N MET A 260 -7.58 -5.85 9.42
CA MET A 260 -6.35 -5.14 9.05
C MET A 260 -5.81 -4.22 10.17
N ARG A 261 -6.45 -4.15 11.35
CA ARG A 261 -6.16 -3.19 12.46
C ARG A 261 -4.71 -3.12 12.94
N ASN A 262 -3.89 -4.14 12.71
CA ASN A 262 -2.48 -4.17 13.14
C ASN A 262 -1.52 -3.45 12.17
N ARG A 263 -2.07 -2.79 11.15
CA ARG A 263 -1.36 -1.91 10.22
C ARG A 263 -1.93 -0.50 10.29
N GLY A 264 -1.08 0.50 10.12
CA GLY A 264 -1.52 1.88 9.98
C GLY A 264 -2.13 2.03 8.60
N MET A 265 -3.45 1.98 8.52
CA MET A 265 -4.17 2.14 7.27
C MET A 265 -4.05 3.60 6.79
N ASP A 266 -3.83 3.75 5.47
CA ASP A 266 -3.85 5.04 4.78
C ASP A 266 -4.96 5.13 3.70
N GLY A 267 -5.76 4.08 3.42
CA GLY A 267 -6.86 4.19 2.46
C GLY A 267 -7.77 2.97 2.33
N VAL A 268 -9.07 3.17 2.04
CA VAL A 268 -10.09 2.12 1.88
C VAL A 268 -11.09 2.52 0.78
N GLY A 269 -10.80 2.23 -0.48
CA GLY A 269 -11.76 2.53 -1.56
C GLY A 269 -12.95 1.57 -1.52
N ILE A 270 -14.20 2.03 -1.52
CA ILE A 270 -15.36 1.14 -1.68
C ILE A 270 -16.21 1.60 -2.86
N ALA A 271 -16.62 0.64 -3.66
CA ALA A 271 -17.45 0.84 -4.83
C ALA A 271 -18.50 -0.29 -4.89
N LYS A 272 -19.42 -0.28 -3.95
CA LYS A 272 -20.65 -1.07 -3.99
C LYS A 272 -21.62 -0.36 -5.00
N THR A 273 -22.78 -0.92 -5.34
CA THR A 273 -23.87 -0.46 -6.27
C THR A 273 -24.21 1.08 -6.60
N LEU A 274 -25.45 1.62 -6.41
CA LEU A 274 -25.82 3.06 -6.60
C LEU A 274 -26.24 3.83 -5.30
N CYS A 275 -25.50 4.90 -4.92
CA CYS A 275 -25.54 5.52 -3.57
C CYS A 275 -26.92 6.02 -3.15
N PHE A 276 -27.57 6.68 -4.09
CA PHE A 276 -28.77 7.45 -3.89
C PHE A 276 -29.73 7.08 -5.02
N PRO A 277 -30.34 5.89 -5.00
CA PRO A 277 -31.11 5.38 -6.14
C PRO A 277 -32.31 6.26 -6.49
N GLU A 278 -32.88 6.95 -5.49
CA GLU A 278 -33.98 7.92 -5.66
C GLU A 278 -33.50 9.27 -6.22
N HIS A 279 -32.20 9.55 -6.14
CA HIS A 279 -31.56 10.82 -6.54
C HIS A 279 -30.26 10.58 -7.34
N ALA A 280 -30.26 9.58 -8.22
CA ALA A 280 -29.04 9.12 -8.88
C ALA A 280 -28.55 10.11 -9.96
N GLU A 281 -29.43 10.99 -10.44
CA GLU A 281 -29.16 11.95 -11.51
C GLU A 281 -28.85 13.35 -10.96
N GLU A 282 -29.11 13.59 -9.67
CA GLU A 282 -28.79 14.82 -8.95
C GLU A 282 -27.40 14.78 -8.33
N TYR A 283 -26.75 15.95 -8.21
CA TYR A 283 -25.46 16.05 -7.55
C TYR A 283 -25.63 15.93 -6.04
N ALA A 284 -24.96 14.95 -5.43
CA ALA A 284 -24.97 14.75 -3.99
C ALA A 284 -23.94 15.66 -3.33
N TYR A 285 -24.33 16.91 -3.09
CA TYR A 285 -23.46 17.98 -2.60
C TYR A 285 -23.26 17.87 -1.10
N SER A 286 -22.14 17.27 -0.69
CA SER A 286 -21.79 16.95 0.69
C SER A 286 -20.73 17.91 1.24
N ILE A 287 -21.04 18.56 2.36
CA ILE A 287 -20.19 19.59 2.99
C ILE A 287 -19.84 19.17 4.41
N LEU A 288 -18.55 19.05 4.71
CA LEU A 288 -18.04 18.83 6.06
C LEU A 288 -17.84 20.17 6.76
N VAL A 289 -18.52 20.38 7.89
CA VAL A 289 -18.42 21.57 8.73
C VAL A 289 -17.70 21.22 10.02
N LYS A 290 -16.58 21.91 10.29
CA LYS A 290 -15.92 21.88 11.61
C LYS A 290 -16.24 23.15 12.36
N GLY A 291 -15.67 24.29 11.94
CA GLY A 291 -15.94 25.63 12.49
C GLY A 291 -15.72 25.74 14.00
N TYR A 292 -16.66 25.19 14.77
CA TYR A 292 -16.63 24.99 16.21
C TYR A 292 -16.15 23.57 16.55
N LEU A 293 -15.02 23.44 17.25
CA LEU A 293 -14.53 22.14 17.68
C LEU A 293 -15.23 21.71 18.98
N GLN A 294 -15.68 20.46 19.05
CA GLN A 294 -16.38 19.92 20.21
C GLN A 294 -15.53 19.99 21.48
N LEU A 295 -14.20 19.86 21.39
CA LEU A 295 -13.29 20.02 22.53
C LEU A 295 -13.30 21.46 23.08
N GLU A 296 -13.36 22.46 22.20
CA GLU A 296 -13.44 23.88 22.59
C GLU A 296 -14.81 24.19 23.22
N VAL A 297 -15.88 23.65 22.65
CA VAL A 297 -17.24 23.77 23.19
C VAL A 297 -17.35 23.10 24.56
N GLU A 298 -16.76 21.91 24.73
CA GLU A 298 -16.72 21.17 25.99
C GLU A 298 -15.97 21.95 27.07
N GLU A 299 -14.81 22.53 26.75
CA GLU A 299 -14.03 23.33 27.71
C GLU A 299 -14.76 24.61 28.12
N ASN A 300 -15.38 25.32 27.16
CA ASN A 300 -16.17 26.51 27.47
C ASN A 300 -17.38 26.17 28.35
N LEU A 301 -18.08 25.07 28.06
CA LEU A 301 -19.22 24.62 28.84
C LEU A 301 -18.80 24.18 30.26
N ARG A 302 -17.62 23.55 30.38
CA ARG A 302 -17.02 23.17 31.67
C ARG A 302 -16.78 24.41 32.53
N LEU A 303 -16.10 25.42 31.98
CA LEU A 303 -15.83 26.68 32.67
C LEU A 303 -17.12 27.40 33.08
N GLN A 304 -18.15 27.38 32.24
CA GLN A 304 -19.45 27.95 32.56
C GLN A 304 -20.14 27.21 33.72
N TRP A 305 -20.22 25.88 33.67
CA TRP A 305 -20.86 25.09 34.73
C TRP A 305 -20.10 25.18 36.06
N GLU A 306 -18.77 25.27 36.02
CA GLU A 306 -17.93 25.54 37.19
C GLU A 306 -18.23 26.93 37.79
N ALA A 307 -18.39 27.96 36.95
CA ALA A 307 -18.79 29.30 37.41
C ALA A 307 -20.21 29.32 38.00
N GLU A 308 -21.10 28.46 37.52
CA GLU A 308 -22.49 28.30 37.99
C GLU A 308 -22.61 27.37 39.22
N ASN A 309 -21.51 26.80 39.74
CA ASN A 309 -21.50 25.78 40.80
C ASN A 309 -22.40 24.56 40.51
N LYS A 310 -22.58 24.22 39.23
CA LYS A 310 -23.36 23.06 38.81
C LYS A 310 -22.55 21.78 39.03
N SER A 311 -23.11 20.77 39.69
CA SER A 311 -22.51 19.43 39.75
C SER A 311 -22.80 18.68 38.45
N PHE A 312 -21.78 18.07 37.84
CA PHE A 312 -21.92 17.31 36.59
C PHE A 312 -20.92 16.16 36.53
N THR A 313 -21.27 15.13 35.75
CA THR A 313 -20.37 14.05 35.35
C THR A 313 -19.69 14.38 34.02
N ARG A 314 -18.57 13.69 33.72
CA ARG A 314 -17.90 13.82 32.42
C ARG A 314 -18.84 13.44 31.26
N GLU A 315 -19.68 12.42 31.44
CA GLU A 315 -20.60 11.96 30.41
C GLU A 315 -21.70 13.00 30.10
N GLU A 316 -22.24 13.64 31.14
CA GLU A 316 -23.21 14.75 30.97
C GLU A 316 -22.59 15.95 30.26
N LEU A 317 -21.36 16.33 30.62
CA LEU A 317 -20.65 17.42 29.96
C LEU A 317 -20.43 17.14 28.47
N ARG A 318 -20.00 15.92 28.12
CA ARG A 318 -19.80 15.49 26.72
C ARG A 318 -21.10 15.47 25.93
N ARG A 319 -22.19 15.03 26.56
CA ARG A 319 -23.51 14.99 25.92
C ARG A 319 -24.02 16.40 25.60
N GLU A 320 -23.96 17.32 26.56
CA GLU A 320 -24.41 18.70 26.36
C GLU A 320 -23.48 19.45 25.40
N SER A 321 -22.16 19.23 25.46
CA SER A 321 -21.22 19.83 24.52
C SER A 321 -21.47 19.36 23.08
N ARG A 322 -21.83 18.08 22.88
CA ARG A 322 -22.20 17.55 21.56
C ARG A 322 -23.46 18.21 21.01
N GLN A 323 -24.52 18.34 21.82
CA GLN A 323 -25.76 19.01 21.40
C GLN A 323 -25.54 20.47 21.03
N LEU A 324 -24.76 21.20 21.84
CA LEU A 324 -24.40 22.59 21.54
C LEU A 324 -23.54 22.69 20.27
N THR A 325 -22.61 21.76 20.07
CA THR A 325 -21.78 21.72 18.85
C THR A 325 -22.63 21.50 17.60
N ILE A 326 -23.59 20.57 17.64
CA ILE A 326 -24.54 20.32 16.53
C ILE A 326 -25.32 21.60 16.22
N TYR A 327 -25.85 22.28 17.24
CA TYR A 327 -26.58 23.55 17.07
C TYR A 327 -25.71 24.61 16.39
N LEU A 328 -24.49 24.84 16.88
CA LEU A 328 -23.58 25.84 16.34
C LEU A 328 -23.19 25.54 14.88
N ARG A 329 -22.96 24.26 14.55
CA ARG A 329 -22.66 23.82 13.17
C ARG A 329 -23.86 23.93 12.24
N ASN A 330 -25.07 23.64 12.71
CA ASN A 330 -26.30 23.85 11.94
C ASN A 330 -26.47 25.34 11.58
N GLU A 331 -26.25 26.24 12.54
CA GLU A 331 -26.33 27.68 12.30
C GLU A 331 -25.26 28.17 11.32
N LEU A 332 -24.03 27.67 11.43
CA LEU A 332 -22.97 27.97 10.46
C LEU A 332 -23.34 27.45 9.06
N MET A 333 -23.85 26.22 8.96
CA MET A 333 -24.24 25.62 7.69
C MET A 333 -25.41 26.36 7.04
N LYS A 334 -26.40 26.85 7.79
CA LYS A 334 -27.47 27.73 7.26
C LYS A 334 -26.90 28.96 6.56
N LYS A 335 -25.88 29.59 7.16
CA LYS A 335 -25.21 30.77 6.57
C LYS A 335 -24.41 30.41 5.32
N ILE A 336 -23.69 29.29 5.34
CA ILE A 336 -22.96 28.77 4.17
C ILE A 336 -23.95 28.46 3.03
N LYS A 337 -25.05 27.77 3.31
CA LYS A 337 -26.09 27.42 2.33
C LYS A 337 -26.68 28.67 1.68
N ALA A 338 -27.03 29.69 2.46
CA ALA A 338 -27.60 30.94 1.96
C ALA A 338 -26.67 31.73 1.03
N VAL A 339 -25.35 31.63 1.22
CA VAL A 339 -24.37 32.39 0.43
C VAL A 339 -23.85 31.61 -0.76
N PHE A 340 -23.63 30.30 -0.60
CA PHE A 340 -22.91 29.49 -1.57
C PHE A 340 -23.79 28.47 -2.29
N LEU A 341 -24.98 28.11 -1.81
CA LEU A 341 -25.80 27.10 -2.49
C LEU A 341 -27.12 27.69 -3.00
N ASP A 342 -27.88 28.39 -2.15
CA ASP A 342 -29.19 28.95 -2.48
C ASP A 342 -29.22 29.84 -3.73
N PRO A 343 -28.19 30.66 -4.03
CA PRO A 343 -28.18 31.44 -5.26
C PRO A 343 -28.10 30.57 -6.52
N ASP A 344 -27.35 29.47 -6.45
CA ASP A 344 -26.81 28.75 -7.61
C ASP A 344 -27.59 27.45 -7.94
N PHE A 345 -28.27 26.87 -6.94
CA PHE A 345 -28.86 25.53 -7.04
C PHE A 345 -30.36 25.47 -6.73
N ASP A 346 -31.04 24.55 -7.42
CA ASP A 346 -32.35 24.01 -7.04
C ASP A 346 -32.16 22.72 -6.23
N TYR A 347 -33.02 22.49 -5.24
CA TYR A 347 -32.93 21.35 -4.31
C TYR A 347 -33.93 20.26 -4.64
N PHE A 348 -33.49 19.02 -4.49
CA PHE A 348 -34.28 17.81 -4.66
C PHE A 348 -34.22 17.03 -3.34
N GLY A 349 -35.35 16.53 -2.85
CA GLY A 349 -35.41 15.90 -1.53
C GLY A 349 -35.28 16.88 -0.36
N GLU A 350 -34.54 16.49 0.69
CA GLU A 350 -34.41 17.27 1.93
C GLU A 350 -33.50 18.50 1.74
N SER A 351 -33.94 19.65 2.23
CA SER A 351 -33.22 20.93 2.13
C SER A 351 -33.10 21.66 3.46
N ASP A 352 -33.79 21.21 4.51
CA ASP A 352 -33.58 21.68 5.88
C ASP A 352 -32.21 21.23 6.40
N VAL A 353 -31.42 22.18 6.90
CA VAL A 353 -30.04 21.94 7.32
C VAL A 353 -29.94 20.93 8.47
N ALA A 354 -30.86 20.95 9.43
CA ALA A 354 -30.78 20.06 10.59
C ALA A 354 -31.09 18.61 10.18
N LYS A 355 -32.00 18.42 9.22
CA LYS A 355 -32.36 17.10 8.67
C LYS A 355 -31.39 16.58 7.61
N ALA A 356 -30.72 17.48 6.89
CA ALA A 356 -29.70 17.16 5.90
C ALA A 356 -28.35 16.73 6.51
N ARG A 357 -28.22 16.76 7.85
CA ARG A 357 -27.01 16.34 8.58
C ARG A 357 -26.93 14.82 8.67
N GLU A 358 -25.76 14.27 8.36
CA GLU A 358 -25.44 12.86 8.59
C GLU A 358 -25.12 12.62 10.07
N PRO A 359 -25.88 11.78 10.79
CA PRO A 359 -25.66 11.52 12.21
C PRO A 359 -24.44 10.64 12.47
N TYR A 360 -23.89 10.74 13.68
CA TYR A 360 -22.94 9.74 14.18
C TYR A 360 -23.63 8.40 14.47
N LYS A 361 -22.85 7.32 14.50
CA LYS A 361 -23.31 6.01 14.95
C LYS A 361 -23.99 6.14 16.31
N SER A 362 -25.10 5.43 16.48
CA SER A 362 -25.91 5.47 17.70
C SER A 362 -25.75 4.21 18.54
N ASP A 363 -26.01 4.31 19.83
CA ASP A 363 -26.13 3.16 20.72
C ASP A 363 -27.44 2.38 20.49
N GLU A 364 -27.62 1.27 21.20
CA GLU A 364 -28.84 0.43 21.12
C GLU A 364 -30.14 1.18 21.47
N GLN A 365 -30.03 2.36 22.09
CA GLN A 365 -31.14 3.22 22.50
C GLN A 365 -31.38 4.36 21.49
N GLY A 366 -30.65 4.37 20.37
CA GLY A 366 -30.78 5.34 19.29
C GLY A 366 -30.13 6.70 19.57
N ARG A 367 -29.20 6.78 20.53
CA ARG A 367 -28.50 8.02 20.89
C ARG A 367 -27.14 8.08 20.21
N GLU A 368 -26.80 9.22 19.60
CA GLU A 368 -25.47 9.40 18.99
C GLU A 368 -24.35 9.18 20.01
N LEU A 369 -23.41 8.33 19.63
CA LEU A 369 -22.20 8.07 20.40
C LEU A 369 -21.18 9.20 20.20
N ASP A 370 -20.35 9.41 21.22
CA ASP A 370 -19.27 10.39 21.16
C ASP A 370 -18.19 9.92 20.15
N TYR A 371 -17.67 10.83 19.32
CA TYR A 371 -16.69 10.48 18.29
C TYR A 371 -15.43 9.79 18.84
N ARG A 372 -15.09 10.05 20.12
CA ARG A 372 -13.93 9.44 20.82
C ARG A 372 -14.11 7.93 21.04
N THR A 373 -15.31 7.39 20.84
CA THR A 373 -15.57 5.94 20.87
C THR A 373 -15.09 5.24 19.59
N PHE A 374 -14.92 5.98 18.49
CA PHE A 374 -14.58 5.45 17.16
C PHE A 374 -13.24 5.96 16.61
N GLY A 375 -12.85 7.17 17.02
CA GLY A 375 -11.78 7.95 16.39
C GLY A 375 -10.61 8.29 17.31
N ASN A 376 -9.67 9.08 16.78
CA ASN A 376 -8.63 9.70 17.60
C ASN A 376 -9.30 10.66 18.61
N PRO A 377 -9.11 10.46 19.93
CA PRO A 377 -9.77 11.29 20.92
C PRO A 377 -9.37 12.77 20.88
N ASP A 378 -8.25 13.07 20.22
CA ASP A 378 -7.70 14.41 20.09
C ASP A 378 -8.11 15.10 18.78
N THR A 379 -8.90 14.44 17.91
CA THR A 379 -9.29 14.98 16.60
C THR A 379 -10.80 14.91 16.38
N ASP A 380 -11.49 16.03 16.59
CA ASP A 380 -12.92 16.16 16.26
C ASP A 380 -13.15 15.98 14.74
N PRO A 381 -14.02 15.05 14.31
CA PRO A 381 -14.21 14.74 12.91
C PRO A 381 -15.03 15.76 12.11
N GLY A 382 -15.86 16.58 12.76
CA GLY A 382 -16.80 17.49 12.08
C GLY A 382 -18.16 16.85 11.78
N ASP A 383 -19.12 17.64 11.29
CA ASP A 383 -20.44 17.15 10.85
C ASP A 383 -20.60 17.30 9.33
N ILE A 384 -21.21 16.29 8.68
CA ILE A 384 -21.42 16.27 7.22
C ILE A 384 -22.88 16.63 6.92
N TYR A 385 -23.10 17.49 5.93
CA TYR A 385 -24.42 17.89 5.44
C TYR A 385 -24.52 17.58 3.96
N ARG A 386 -25.59 16.89 3.54
CA ARG A 386 -25.79 16.46 2.16
C ARG A 386 -27.06 17.05 1.56
N PHE A 387 -26.92 17.67 0.40
CA PHE A 387 -28.03 18.22 -0.38
C PHE A 387 -28.01 17.62 -1.79
N PHE A 388 -29.16 17.21 -2.30
CA PHE A 388 -29.28 16.85 -3.73
C PHE A 388 -29.66 18.08 -4.52
N VAL A 389 -28.85 18.41 -5.52
CA VAL A 389 -28.96 19.69 -6.22
C VAL A 389 -28.83 19.56 -7.73
N ARG A 390 -29.43 20.52 -8.44
CA ARG A 390 -29.19 20.82 -9.87
C ARG A 390 -28.92 22.30 -10.05
N VAL A 391 -28.12 22.66 -11.05
CA VAL A 391 -27.78 24.08 -11.30
C VAL A 391 -29.01 24.78 -11.88
N LYS A 392 -29.33 25.97 -11.37
CA LYS A 392 -30.45 26.76 -11.89
C LYS A 392 -30.23 27.06 -13.38
N PRO A 393 -31.25 26.95 -14.25
CA PRO A 393 -31.10 27.15 -15.70
C PRO A 393 -30.48 28.50 -16.09
N GLN A 394 -30.85 29.57 -15.37
CA GLN A 394 -30.32 30.92 -15.61
C GLN A 394 -28.84 31.05 -15.25
N VAL A 395 -28.43 30.44 -14.12
CA VAL A 395 -27.04 30.43 -13.65
C VAL A 395 -26.16 29.63 -14.61
N LEU A 396 -26.64 28.47 -15.07
CA LEU A 396 -25.93 27.67 -16.05
C LEU A 396 -25.76 28.40 -17.39
N THR A 397 -26.81 29.09 -17.86
CA THR A 397 -26.76 29.90 -19.08
C THR A 397 -25.72 31.02 -18.96
N GLU A 398 -25.76 31.76 -17.86
CA GLU A 398 -24.79 32.82 -17.57
C GLU A 398 -23.36 32.27 -17.52
N TYR A 399 -23.15 31.11 -16.89
CA TYR A 399 -21.85 30.45 -16.81
C TYR A 399 -21.31 30.08 -18.20
N ILE A 400 -22.14 29.47 -19.05
CA ILE A 400 -21.76 29.09 -20.42
C ILE A 400 -21.33 30.32 -21.23
N GLU A 401 -22.18 31.36 -21.27
CA GLU A 401 -21.96 32.54 -22.11
C GLU A 401 -20.80 33.42 -21.62
N LYS A 402 -20.60 33.53 -20.30
CA LYS A 402 -19.56 34.40 -19.72
C LYS A 402 -18.23 33.71 -19.50
N HIS A 403 -18.22 32.39 -19.28
CA HIS A 403 -17.02 31.65 -18.90
C HIS A 403 -16.61 30.57 -19.91
N LEU A 404 -17.52 29.77 -20.46
CA LEU A 404 -17.10 28.68 -21.36
C LEU A 404 -16.70 29.20 -22.75
N PHE A 405 -17.44 30.15 -23.33
CA PHE A 405 -17.18 30.66 -24.69
C PHE A 405 -16.20 31.86 -24.77
N LYS A 406 -15.77 32.45 -23.65
CA LYS A 406 -14.92 33.66 -23.65
C LYS A 406 -13.45 33.44 -23.26
N TYR A 407 -13.12 32.28 -22.68
CA TYR A 407 -11.76 31.93 -22.24
C TYR A 407 -11.16 30.83 -23.15
N ASP A 408 -9.87 30.51 -23.01
CA ASP A 408 -9.17 29.46 -23.79
C ASP A 408 -9.82 28.06 -23.73
N TRP A 409 -10.81 27.86 -22.86
CA TRP A 409 -11.70 26.69 -22.82
C TRP A 409 -12.49 26.48 -24.12
N ASP A 410 -12.75 27.54 -24.90
CA ASP A 410 -13.44 27.43 -26.20
C ASP A 410 -12.77 26.42 -27.13
N ARG A 411 -11.43 26.36 -27.14
CA ARG A 411 -10.69 25.38 -27.96
C ARG A 411 -10.88 23.94 -27.51
N PHE A 412 -10.98 23.71 -26.20
CA PHE A 412 -11.17 22.39 -25.63
C PHE A 412 -12.60 21.89 -25.89
N PHE A 413 -13.60 22.73 -25.60
CA PHE A 413 -15.00 22.40 -25.86
C PHE A 413 -15.32 22.30 -27.35
N ALA A 414 -14.73 23.14 -28.20
CA ALA A 414 -14.88 23.03 -29.66
C ALA A 414 -14.33 21.71 -30.20
N HIS A 415 -13.34 21.10 -29.53
CA HIS A 415 -12.84 19.77 -29.89
C HIS A 415 -13.77 18.65 -29.42
N GLN A 416 -14.26 18.72 -28.18
CA GLN A 416 -15.13 17.69 -27.60
C GLN A 416 -16.57 17.73 -28.18
N PHE A 417 -17.07 18.91 -28.51
CA PHE A 417 -18.39 19.15 -29.07
C PHE A 417 -18.31 19.96 -30.37
N PRO A 418 -17.81 19.35 -31.46
CA PRO A 418 -17.62 20.05 -32.73
C PRO A 418 -18.96 20.59 -33.26
N GLY A 419 -18.98 21.86 -33.62
CA GLY A 419 -20.16 22.54 -34.16
C GLY A 419 -21.10 23.15 -33.11
N VAL A 420 -20.81 23.02 -31.81
CA VAL A 420 -21.49 23.79 -30.76
C VAL A 420 -20.96 25.23 -30.75
N SER A 421 -21.88 26.20 -30.69
CA SER A 421 -21.60 27.64 -30.66
C SER A 421 -22.54 28.36 -29.69
N PRO A 422 -22.25 29.64 -29.35
CA PRO A 422 -23.16 30.46 -28.55
C PRO A 422 -24.60 30.52 -29.08
N ASP A 423 -24.80 30.34 -30.39
CA ASP A 423 -26.13 30.44 -31.02
C ASP A 423 -26.93 29.12 -30.97
N ASN A 424 -26.30 27.97 -30.72
CA ASN A 424 -26.94 26.67 -30.90
C ASN A 424 -26.80 25.70 -29.71
N TYR A 425 -26.00 26.03 -28.69
CA TYR A 425 -25.67 25.11 -27.61
C TYR A 425 -26.88 24.61 -26.81
N HIS A 426 -27.96 25.40 -26.73
CA HIS A 426 -29.21 25.02 -26.07
C HIS A 426 -29.84 23.74 -26.64
N ASN A 427 -29.54 23.42 -27.91
CA ASN A 427 -30.07 22.22 -28.59
C ASN A 427 -29.17 20.99 -28.41
N ASN A 428 -28.11 21.08 -27.60
CA ASN A 428 -27.16 20.00 -27.38
C ASN A 428 -27.21 19.51 -25.92
N PRO A 429 -28.00 18.45 -25.62
CA PRO A 429 -28.16 17.95 -24.26
C PRO A 429 -26.85 17.44 -23.61
N SER A 430 -25.96 16.82 -24.40
CA SER A 430 -24.66 16.35 -23.88
C SER A 430 -23.74 17.50 -23.49
N PHE A 431 -23.74 18.59 -24.26
CA PHE A 431 -22.99 19.80 -23.92
C PHE A 431 -23.55 20.45 -22.64
N LEU A 432 -24.88 20.57 -22.52
CA LEU A 432 -25.51 21.17 -21.34
C LEU A 432 -25.21 20.37 -20.06
N ARG A 433 -25.28 19.03 -20.11
CA ARG A 433 -24.88 18.18 -18.98
C ARG A 433 -23.41 18.36 -18.62
N ARG A 434 -22.53 18.42 -19.61
CA ARG A 434 -21.10 18.65 -19.39
C ARG A 434 -20.79 20.03 -18.82
N ALA A 435 -21.49 21.06 -19.29
CA ALA A 435 -21.37 22.42 -18.76
C ALA A 435 -21.83 22.48 -17.29
N GLU A 436 -22.91 21.76 -16.95
CA GLU A 436 -23.39 21.62 -15.57
C GLU A 436 -22.35 20.92 -14.69
N ASP A 437 -21.76 19.82 -15.16
CA ASP A 437 -20.68 19.10 -14.47
C ASP A 437 -19.47 20.01 -14.15
N VAL A 438 -18.99 20.74 -15.15
CA VAL A 438 -17.85 21.66 -15.01
C VAL A 438 -18.19 22.81 -14.05
N PHE A 439 -19.42 23.33 -14.08
CA PHE A 439 -19.87 24.31 -13.10
C PHE A 439 -19.82 23.75 -11.68
N VAL A 440 -20.40 22.57 -11.43
CA VAL A 440 -20.45 21.94 -10.09
C VAL A 440 -19.05 21.66 -9.56
N PHE A 441 -18.15 21.17 -10.41
CA PHE A 441 -16.76 20.93 -10.06
C PHE A 441 -16.03 22.20 -9.62
N HIS A 442 -16.10 23.26 -10.42
CA HIS A 442 -15.49 24.55 -10.09
C HIS A 442 -16.13 25.20 -8.86
N HIS A 443 -17.46 25.11 -8.75
CA HIS A 443 -18.19 25.63 -7.61
C HIS A 443 -17.74 24.96 -6.30
N GLY A 444 -17.65 23.62 -6.27
CA GLY A 444 -17.20 22.89 -5.08
C GLY A 444 -15.74 23.15 -4.71
N THR A 445 -14.88 23.25 -5.71
CA THR A 445 -13.46 23.61 -5.53
C THR A 445 -13.32 25.02 -4.94
N ASN A 446 -14.06 25.99 -5.48
CA ASN A 446 -14.04 27.37 -5.01
C ASN A 446 -14.62 27.52 -3.60
N LEU A 447 -15.74 26.85 -3.29
CA LEU A 447 -16.32 26.86 -1.95
C LEU A 447 -15.31 26.36 -0.91
N THR A 448 -14.70 25.19 -1.16
CA THR A 448 -13.68 24.60 -0.26
C THR A 448 -12.50 25.56 -0.08
N ARG A 449 -12.02 26.13 -1.18
CA ARG A 449 -10.92 27.11 -1.18
C ARG A 449 -11.23 28.32 -0.31
N ILE A 450 -12.43 28.89 -0.47
CA ILE A 450 -12.88 30.07 0.26
C ILE A 450 -12.97 29.79 1.76
N LEU A 451 -13.57 28.65 2.14
CA LEU A 451 -13.79 28.30 3.55
C LEU A 451 -12.55 27.71 4.25
N TYR A 452 -11.51 27.36 3.49
CA TYR A 452 -10.17 27.02 4.01
C TYR A 452 -9.35 28.24 4.40
N VAL A 453 -9.69 29.40 3.86
CA VAL A 453 -8.93 30.63 4.02
C VAL A 453 -9.88 31.72 4.52
N SER A 454 -10.25 31.60 5.79
CA SER A 454 -11.11 32.58 6.48
C SER A 454 -10.38 33.88 6.83
N GLU A 455 -9.03 33.92 6.75
CA GLU A 455 -8.21 35.10 7.03
C GLU A 455 -7.52 35.63 5.76
N ILE A 456 -7.84 36.87 5.40
CA ILE A 456 -7.25 37.60 4.27
C ILE A 456 -6.37 38.73 4.82
N ASP A 457 -5.14 38.82 4.33
CA ASP A 457 -4.21 39.93 4.61
C ASP A 457 -4.37 41.06 3.58
N ASP A 458 -5.54 41.69 3.56
CA ASP A 458 -5.83 42.82 2.69
C ASP A 458 -6.51 43.95 3.50
N PRO A 459 -5.82 45.08 3.72
CA PRO A 459 -6.35 46.23 4.44
C PRO A 459 -7.64 46.82 3.84
N GLU A 460 -7.90 46.62 2.55
CA GLU A 460 -9.15 47.05 1.92
C GLU A 460 -10.30 46.11 2.29
N PHE A 461 -10.07 44.80 2.23
CA PHE A 461 -11.04 43.79 2.67
C PHE A 461 -11.40 43.96 4.14
N THR A 462 -10.39 44.10 5.02
CA THR A 462 -10.61 44.27 6.47
C THR A 462 -11.46 45.50 6.77
N ARG A 463 -11.14 46.67 6.19
CA ARG A 463 -11.92 47.90 6.39
C ARG A 463 -13.36 47.75 5.93
N LYS A 464 -13.60 47.07 4.81
CA LYS A 464 -14.94 46.87 4.25
C LYS A 464 -15.79 45.97 5.14
N ILE A 465 -15.20 44.91 5.68
CA ILE A 465 -15.85 44.02 6.65
C ILE A 465 -16.13 44.76 7.96
N GLU A 466 -15.16 45.49 8.52
CA GLU A 466 -15.34 46.26 9.75
C GLU A 466 -16.47 47.29 9.62
N ALA A 467 -16.55 47.98 8.48
CA ALA A 467 -17.64 48.92 8.19
C ALA A 467 -19.00 48.22 8.08
N THR A 468 -19.05 47.03 7.48
CA THR A 468 -20.28 46.24 7.32
C THR A 468 -20.78 45.70 8.67
N LEU A 469 -19.89 45.12 9.48
CA LEU A 469 -20.20 44.62 10.81
C LEU A 469 -20.65 45.74 11.77
N ALA A 470 -20.05 46.93 11.66
CA ALA A 470 -20.46 48.10 12.44
C ALA A 470 -21.89 48.57 12.10
N GLN A 471 -22.34 48.43 10.83
CA GLN A 471 -23.71 48.75 10.42
C GLN A 471 -24.74 47.76 10.97
N GLU A 472 -24.34 46.53 11.27
CA GLU A 472 -25.18 45.50 11.89
C GLU A 472 -25.21 45.59 13.43
N GLY A 473 -24.62 46.63 14.02
CA GLY A 473 -24.54 46.80 15.47
C GLY A 473 -23.52 45.87 16.15
N GLN A 474 -22.60 45.27 15.39
CA GLN A 474 -21.54 44.41 15.91
C GLN A 474 -20.23 45.18 16.00
N SER A 475 -19.74 45.45 17.22
CA SER A 475 -18.50 46.22 17.44
C SER A 475 -17.25 45.32 17.46
N GLY A 476 -16.35 45.56 16.50
CA GLY A 476 -14.98 45.02 16.45
C GLY A 476 -14.84 43.63 15.82
N ILE A 477 -13.69 43.35 15.23
CA ILE A 477 -13.27 41.97 14.90
C ILE A 477 -12.63 41.42 16.19
N SER A 478 -13.40 40.84 17.12
CA SER A 478 -12.81 39.96 18.13
C SER A 478 -12.81 38.53 17.56
N HIS A 479 -11.63 37.92 17.55
CA HIS A 479 -11.37 36.60 16.98
C HIS A 479 -11.95 35.42 17.79
N GLU A 480 -13.01 35.66 18.57
CA GLU A 480 -13.71 34.60 19.30
C GLU A 480 -14.88 34.09 18.44
N ASN A 481 -14.93 32.77 18.27
CA ASN A 481 -15.62 31.99 17.23
C ASN A 481 -17.12 32.25 16.96
N ASN A 482 -17.79 33.23 17.59
CA ASN A 482 -19.23 33.48 17.47
C ASN A 482 -19.67 34.54 16.42
N ARG A 483 -18.79 34.99 15.50
CA ARG A 483 -19.06 36.17 14.63
C ARG A 483 -19.05 35.94 13.10
N ILE A 484 -19.26 34.73 12.59
CA ILE A 484 -19.41 34.52 11.14
C ILE A 484 -20.83 34.89 10.70
N SER A 485 -21.01 36.05 10.05
CA SER A 485 -22.30 36.51 9.50
C SER A 485 -22.47 36.14 8.01
N VAL A 486 -23.70 36.28 7.48
CA VAL A 486 -23.98 36.04 6.05
C VAL A 486 -23.24 37.06 5.19
N GLU A 487 -23.18 38.30 5.62
CA GLU A 487 -22.53 39.43 4.95
C GLU A 487 -21.01 39.24 4.90
N PHE A 488 -20.41 38.74 5.99
CA PHE A 488 -19.00 38.34 5.99
C PHE A 488 -18.71 37.30 4.92
N LEU A 489 -19.51 36.23 4.84
CA LEU A 489 -19.33 35.18 3.84
C LEU A 489 -19.57 35.69 2.41
N ARG A 490 -20.52 36.61 2.18
CA ARG A 490 -20.75 37.23 0.86
C ARG A 490 -19.57 38.06 0.39
N GLU A 491 -19.01 38.89 1.27
CA GLU A 491 -17.82 39.68 0.95
C GLU A 491 -16.60 38.80 0.74
N LEU A 492 -16.45 37.73 1.54
CA LEU A 492 -15.42 36.73 1.33
C LEU A 492 -15.53 36.04 -0.04
N ARG A 493 -16.75 35.67 -0.46
CA ARG A 493 -17.03 35.13 -1.81
C ARG A 493 -16.64 36.13 -2.90
N ARG A 494 -17.10 37.38 -2.82
CA ARG A 494 -16.77 38.45 -3.79
C ARG A 494 -15.27 38.71 -3.89
N TYR A 495 -14.57 38.73 -2.76
CA TYR A 495 -13.13 38.91 -2.73
C TYR A 495 -12.41 37.76 -3.46
N ALA A 496 -12.82 36.52 -3.21
CA ALA A 496 -12.24 35.35 -3.85
C ALA A 496 -12.54 35.24 -5.36
N GLU A 497 -13.66 35.79 -5.82
CA GLU A 497 -13.99 35.95 -7.25
C GLU A 497 -13.13 37.03 -7.91
N THR A 498 -12.78 38.10 -7.19
CA THR A 498 -11.98 39.22 -7.69
C THR A 498 -10.47 38.89 -7.73
N PHE A 499 -9.97 38.17 -6.73
CA PHE A 499 -8.55 37.87 -6.57
C PHE A 499 -8.31 36.36 -6.53
N PRO A 500 -8.12 35.70 -7.70
CA PRO A 500 -7.89 34.27 -7.74
C PRO A 500 -6.66 33.84 -6.93
N PHE A 501 -6.82 32.77 -6.15
CA PHE A 501 -5.81 32.27 -5.21
C PHE A 501 -4.47 31.93 -5.88
N ALA A 502 -4.50 31.29 -7.06
CA ALA A 502 -3.30 30.89 -7.80
C ALA A 502 -2.35 32.08 -8.07
N HIS A 503 -2.91 33.27 -8.25
CA HIS A 503 -2.17 34.50 -8.55
C HIS A 503 -1.84 35.33 -7.30
N ASN A 504 -2.59 35.17 -6.21
CA ASN A 504 -2.55 36.06 -5.04
C ASN A 504 -2.28 35.33 -3.71
N LYS A 505 -1.60 34.16 -3.74
CA LYS A 505 -1.31 33.32 -2.56
C LYS A 505 -0.71 34.09 -1.37
N GLN A 506 0.05 35.15 -1.61
CA GLN A 506 0.65 35.99 -0.57
C GLN A 506 -0.36 36.83 0.23
N ARG A 507 -1.54 37.15 -0.36
CA ARG A 507 -2.62 37.91 0.31
C ARG A 507 -3.41 37.05 1.30
N TYR A 508 -3.10 35.77 1.40
CA TYR A 508 -3.76 34.82 2.28
C TYR A 508 -2.80 34.46 3.41
N LYS A 509 -3.04 35.03 4.61
CA LYS A 509 -2.02 35.16 5.67
C LYS A 509 -1.66 33.84 6.37
N ASN A 510 -2.66 33.00 6.66
CA ASN A 510 -2.50 31.72 7.36
C ASN A 510 -3.69 30.78 7.10
N ARG A 511 -3.48 29.46 7.17
CA ARG A 511 -4.55 28.46 7.31
C ARG A 511 -4.87 28.29 8.80
N ARG A 512 -5.59 29.23 9.41
CA ARG A 512 -6.21 29.00 10.74
C ARG A 512 -7.59 28.34 10.57
N GLN A 513 -8.15 27.85 11.69
CA GLN A 513 -9.32 26.97 11.84
C GLN A 513 -10.24 26.92 10.60
N LYS A 514 -10.28 25.75 9.95
CA LYS A 514 -11.05 25.53 8.73
C LYS A 514 -12.53 25.47 9.04
N LEU A 515 -13.33 26.23 8.29
CA LEU A 515 -14.77 26.34 8.55
C LEU A 515 -15.54 25.15 7.98
N ALA A 516 -15.45 24.97 6.67
CA ALA A 516 -16.05 23.84 5.97
C ALA A 516 -15.31 23.46 4.68
N ALA A 517 -15.59 22.27 4.16
CA ALA A 517 -15.02 21.72 2.92
C ALA A 517 -16.10 20.96 2.15
N VAL A 518 -16.06 21.00 0.81
CA VAL A 518 -16.85 20.05 0.01
C VAL A 518 -16.14 18.69 0.04
N MET A 519 -16.84 17.67 0.53
CA MET A 519 -16.36 16.28 0.60
C MET A 519 -16.60 15.53 -0.71
N SER A 520 -17.76 15.74 -1.31
CA SER A 520 -18.21 15.19 -2.58
C SER A 520 -19.31 16.07 -3.16
N ASN A 521 -19.39 16.10 -4.48
CA ASN A 521 -20.43 16.81 -5.23
C ASN A 521 -20.78 16.12 -6.55
N GLY A 522 -20.38 14.86 -6.73
CA GLY A 522 -20.72 14.06 -7.89
C GLY A 522 -22.16 13.54 -7.83
N LYS A 523 -22.69 13.16 -8.98
CA LYS A 523 -23.93 12.38 -9.05
C LYS A 523 -23.72 11.02 -8.41
N ASN A 524 -24.69 10.61 -7.60
CA ASN A 524 -24.73 9.27 -7.02
C ASN A 524 -23.42 8.82 -6.35
N MET A 525 -22.74 9.75 -5.66
CA MET A 525 -21.43 9.52 -5.06
C MET A 525 -21.36 10.05 -3.63
N ALA A 526 -20.78 9.27 -2.74
CA ALA A 526 -20.68 9.61 -1.34
C ALA A 526 -19.28 9.31 -0.80
N THR A 527 -18.76 10.18 0.06
CA THR A 527 -17.38 10.06 0.55
C THR A 527 -17.26 10.34 2.03
N TRP A 528 -16.45 9.51 2.70
CA TRP A 528 -16.18 9.65 4.13
C TRP A 528 -14.68 9.62 4.36
N LYS A 529 -14.26 10.42 5.33
CA LYS A 529 -12.88 10.48 5.75
C LYS A 529 -12.83 10.49 7.24
N THR A 530 -11.94 9.71 7.84
CA THR A 530 -11.77 9.66 9.29
C THR A 530 -10.29 9.61 9.69
N ALA A 531 -9.95 10.35 10.75
CA ALA A 531 -8.67 10.24 11.47
C ALA A 531 -8.93 9.38 12.72
N GLY A 532 -9.01 8.06 12.53
CA GLY A 532 -9.56 7.16 13.54
C GLY A 532 -9.42 5.69 13.18
N ARG A 533 -9.81 4.80 14.10
CA ARG A 533 -9.86 3.35 13.83
C ARG A 533 -11.14 2.98 13.07
N GLU A 534 -12.20 3.75 13.25
CA GLU A 534 -13.51 3.55 12.65
C GLU A 534 -14.10 4.86 12.10
N ILE A 535 -15.19 4.74 11.34
CA ILE A 535 -15.94 5.87 10.79
C ILE A 535 -16.98 6.31 11.82
N PRO A 536 -16.96 7.58 12.29
CA PRO A 536 -17.89 8.06 13.31
C PRO A 536 -19.33 8.19 12.82
N TRP A 537 -19.53 8.55 11.55
CA TRP A 537 -20.85 8.65 10.93
C TRP A 537 -21.48 7.28 10.77
N GLN A 538 -22.80 7.24 10.83
CA GLN A 538 -23.54 6.07 10.38
C GLN A 538 -23.23 5.88 8.89
N THR A 539 -22.37 4.92 8.57
CA THR A 539 -22.09 4.55 7.18
C THR A 539 -23.41 4.06 6.62
N PRO A 540 -23.99 4.75 5.63
CA PRO A 540 -25.19 4.22 5.02
C PRO A 540 -24.82 2.90 4.35
N ASP A 541 -25.83 2.07 4.09
CA ASP A 541 -25.75 1.01 3.08
C ASP A 541 -25.66 1.68 1.71
N ALA A 542 -24.60 2.46 1.53
CA ALA A 542 -24.37 3.35 0.43
C ALA A 542 -23.30 2.70 -0.45
N PRO A 543 -23.58 2.62 -1.74
CA PRO A 543 -22.71 1.84 -2.58
C PRO A 543 -21.43 2.51 -3.15
N ASN A 544 -21.49 3.66 -3.80
CA ASN A 544 -20.27 4.39 -4.23
C ASN A 544 -19.65 5.14 -3.06
N ASN A 545 -18.89 4.43 -2.22
CA ASN A 545 -18.35 4.95 -0.96
C ASN A 545 -16.83 4.94 -0.91
N ILE A 546 -16.14 6.03 -1.23
CA ILE A 546 -14.71 6.03 -0.92
C ILE A 546 -14.46 6.45 0.53
N ILE A 547 -13.76 5.59 1.27
CA ILE A 547 -13.39 5.78 2.65
C ILE A 547 -11.87 5.98 2.74
N HIS A 548 -11.45 7.01 3.44
CA HIS A 548 -10.02 7.21 3.71
C HIS A 548 -9.80 7.25 5.22
N VAL A 549 -9.31 6.15 5.76
CA VAL A 549 -8.90 6.03 7.17
C VAL A 549 -7.41 6.31 7.23
N ARG A 550 -6.98 7.26 8.08
CA ARG A 550 -5.57 7.50 8.36
C ARG A 550 -5.28 7.27 9.83
N LEU A 551 -4.44 6.28 10.15
CA LEU A 551 -3.93 6.09 11.50
C LEU A 551 -2.74 7.04 11.71
N ALA A 552 -2.85 7.94 12.69
CA ALA A 552 -1.91 9.03 12.88
C ALA A 552 -0.50 8.52 13.23
N THR A 553 0.41 8.54 12.25
CA THR A 553 1.85 8.34 12.43
C THR A 553 2.49 9.67 12.86
N GLY A 554 2.35 10.02 14.14
CA GLY A 554 3.10 11.10 14.81
C GLY A 554 2.92 12.53 14.28
N SER A 555 2.08 12.76 13.26
CA SER A 555 1.67 14.08 12.78
C SER A 555 0.21 14.32 13.14
N VAL A 556 -0.12 15.52 13.64
CA VAL A 556 -1.50 15.92 13.92
C VAL A 556 -2.22 16.10 12.58
N VAL A 557 -2.84 15.03 12.08
CA VAL A 557 -3.61 15.07 10.83
C VAL A 557 -5.01 15.61 11.13
N GLU A 558 -5.24 16.89 10.86
CA GLU A 558 -6.59 17.46 10.88
C GLU A 558 -7.44 16.83 9.75
N GLN A 559 -8.64 16.35 10.05
CA GLN A 559 -9.54 15.72 9.06
C GLN A 559 -9.82 16.60 7.83
N MET A 560 -9.85 17.92 8.02
CA MET A 560 -9.98 18.91 6.94
C MET A 560 -8.63 19.32 6.33
N ASN A 561 -7.48 19.03 6.95
CA ASN A 561 -6.17 19.04 6.26
C ASN A 561 -6.04 17.90 5.27
N ALA A 562 -6.89 16.89 5.40
CA ALA A 562 -6.89 15.73 4.57
C ALA A 562 -7.97 15.86 3.47
N HIS A 563 -7.66 16.58 2.39
CA HIS A 563 -8.05 16.50 0.95
C HIS A 563 -9.46 16.05 0.51
N PRO A 564 -10.06 16.70 -0.51
CA PRO A 564 -10.98 16.00 -1.38
C PRO A 564 -10.15 15.06 -2.26
N PHE A 565 -10.02 13.80 -1.86
CA PHE A 565 -9.56 12.71 -2.73
C PHE A 565 -10.60 12.39 -3.82
N THR A 566 -11.76 13.00 -3.67
CA THR A 566 -12.86 13.12 -4.60
C THR A 566 -12.70 14.34 -5.50
N LYS A 567 -13.18 14.24 -6.74
CA LYS A 567 -13.44 15.36 -7.64
C LYS A 567 -14.93 15.40 -7.94
N LEU A 568 -15.35 15.44 -9.18
CA LEU A 568 -16.78 15.39 -9.51
C LEU A 568 -17.31 13.94 -9.42
N HIS A 569 -17.13 13.13 -10.47
CA HIS A 569 -17.57 11.72 -10.50
C HIS A 569 -16.45 10.71 -10.26
N THR A 570 -15.30 11.20 -9.79
CA THR A 570 -14.14 10.38 -9.50
C THR A 570 -13.68 10.55 -8.07
N ALA A 571 -13.14 9.47 -7.51
CA ALA A 571 -12.47 9.51 -6.22
C ALA A 571 -11.29 8.53 -6.23
N LEU A 572 -10.24 8.83 -5.45
CA LEU A 572 -9.00 8.06 -5.49
C LEU A 572 -8.40 7.93 -4.10
N THR A 573 -8.20 6.70 -3.63
CA THR A 573 -7.41 6.41 -2.42
C THR A 573 -6.15 5.68 -2.81
N HIS A 574 -5.15 5.64 -1.93
CA HIS A 574 -3.93 4.91 -2.23
C HIS A 574 -3.28 4.25 -1.04
N ASN A 575 -2.37 3.34 -1.39
CA ASN A 575 -1.36 2.79 -0.53
C ASN A 575 0.00 3.20 -1.11
N GLY A 576 0.81 3.95 -0.37
CA GLY A 576 2.18 4.34 -0.75
C GLY A 576 2.41 5.80 -0.99
N GLU A 577 3.69 6.18 -1.12
CA GLU A 577 4.09 7.56 -1.41
C GLU A 577 4.46 7.72 -2.88
N THR A 578 4.04 8.84 -3.46
CA THR A 578 4.43 9.22 -4.82
C THR A 578 5.70 10.07 -4.78
N THR A 579 6.81 9.59 -5.36
CA THR A 579 8.12 10.25 -5.26
C THR A 579 8.25 11.48 -6.15
N ASN A 580 7.48 11.57 -7.23
CA ASN A 580 7.52 12.65 -8.21
C ASN A 580 6.36 13.66 -8.08
N TYR A 581 5.89 13.92 -6.85
CA TYR A 581 4.82 14.86 -6.51
C TYR A 581 4.81 16.16 -7.33
N GLU A 582 5.95 16.86 -7.42
CA GLU A 582 6.03 18.16 -8.09
C GLU A 582 5.77 18.05 -9.59
N ALA A 583 6.12 16.93 -10.23
CA ALA A 583 5.86 16.71 -11.65
C ALA A 583 4.37 16.44 -11.92
N LEU A 584 3.72 15.62 -11.09
CA LEU A 584 2.27 15.43 -11.16
C LEU A 584 1.54 16.76 -10.93
N LYS A 585 1.98 17.54 -9.95
CA LYS A 585 1.39 18.82 -9.59
C LYS A 585 1.48 19.81 -10.76
N GLN A 586 2.67 19.97 -11.35
CA GLN A 586 2.85 20.82 -12.52
C GLN A 586 1.98 20.37 -13.70
N ARG A 587 1.77 19.05 -13.88
CA ARG A 587 0.90 18.53 -14.94
C ARG A 587 -0.55 18.97 -14.78
N VAL A 588 -1.10 18.92 -13.57
CA VAL A 588 -2.49 19.35 -13.34
C VAL A 588 -2.61 20.89 -13.33
N GLU A 589 -1.63 21.61 -12.81
CA GLU A 589 -1.61 23.09 -12.82
C GLU A 589 -1.55 23.69 -14.24
N GLN A 590 -1.02 22.97 -15.23
CA GLN A 590 -1.09 23.36 -16.65
C GLN A 590 -2.52 23.52 -17.17
N PHE A 591 -3.50 22.88 -16.51
CA PHE A 591 -4.91 22.88 -16.90
C PHE A 591 -5.78 23.58 -15.85
N ASP A 592 -5.21 24.54 -15.11
CA ASP A 592 -5.89 25.31 -14.05
C ASP A 592 -6.43 24.46 -12.88
N LEU A 593 -5.99 23.20 -12.79
CA LEU A 593 -6.30 22.30 -11.68
C LEU A 593 -5.28 22.47 -10.55
N SER A 594 -5.36 23.61 -9.86
CA SER A 594 -4.46 23.92 -8.73
C SER A 594 -4.85 23.14 -7.46
N PRO A 595 -3.94 22.34 -6.85
CA PRO A 595 -4.25 21.61 -5.62
C PRO A 595 -4.44 22.56 -4.43
N LEU A 596 -5.50 22.33 -3.65
CA LEU A 596 -5.82 23.09 -2.44
C LEU A 596 -4.95 22.67 -1.25
N ALA A 597 -4.44 21.44 -1.25
CA ALA A 597 -3.48 20.97 -0.26
C ALA A 597 -2.24 20.34 -0.89
N THR A 598 -1.19 20.26 -0.08
CA THR A 598 0.13 19.80 -0.51
C THR A 598 0.31 18.31 -0.27
N THR A 599 -0.52 17.48 -0.91
CA THR A 599 -0.38 16.01 -0.84
C THR A 599 -0.54 15.33 -2.17
N ASP A 600 0.12 14.18 -2.28
CA ASP A 600 0.10 13.33 -3.47
C ASP A 600 -1.28 12.78 -3.77
N THR A 601 -2.10 12.43 -2.76
CA THR A 601 -3.49 11.99 -2.97
C THR A 601 -4.32 13.00 -3.77
N GLU A 602 -4.23 14.29 -3.42
CA GLU A 602 -5.06 15.31 -4.07
C GLU A 602 -4.62 15.55 -5.51
N VAL A 603 -3.31 15.62 -5.73
CA VAL A 603 -2.73 15.80 -7.05
C VAL A 603 -3.02 14.59 -7.94
N ALA A 604 -2.90 13.37 -7.42
CA ALA A 604 -3.26 12.15 -8.13
C ALA A 604 -4.77 12.11 -8.45
N ALA A 605 -5.64 12.52 -7.53
CA ALA A 605 -7.08 12.61 -7.77
C ALA A 605 -7.43 13.67 -8.83
N LEU A 606 -6.75 14.83 -8.84
CA LEU A 606 -6.89 15.84 -9.90
C LEU A 606 -6.45 15.29 -11.25
N LYS A 607 -5.31 14.58 -11.28
CA LYS A 607 -4.82 13.92 -12.51
C LYS A 607 -5.80 12.86 -13.00
N PHE A 608 -6.36 12.05 -12.10
CA PHE A 608 -7.30 10.99 -12.45
C PHE A 608 -8.61 11.59 -13.00
N HIS A 609 -9.10 12.67 -12.39
CA HIS A 609 -10.22 13.44 -12.95
C HIS A 609 -9.90 14.03 -14.33
N LEU A 610 -8.72 14.64 -14.50
CA LEU A 610 -8.28 15.19 -15.78
C LEU A 610 -8.24 14.12 -16.89
N THR A 611 -7.62 12.98 -16.64
CA THR A 611 -7.48 11.94 -17.68
C THR A 611 -8.76 11.14 -17.88
N ALA A 612 -9.52 10.85 -16.82
CA ALA A 612 -10.70 10.00 -16.90
C ALA A 612 -11.99 10.76 -17.29
N GLU A 613 -12.18 11.99 -16.81
CA GLU A 613 -13.40 12.77 -17.03
C GLU A 613 -13.19 13.86 -18.08
N GLU A 614 -12.22 14.75 -17.88
CA GLU A 614 -11.99 15.87 -18.81
C GLU A 614 -11.61 15.35 -20.20
N TRP A 615 -10.56 14.54 -20.29
CA TRP A 615 -10.07 14.04 -21.58
C TRP A 615 -10.72 12.76 -22.04
N SER A 616 -11.47 12.08 -21.15
CA SER A 616 -12.13 10.80 -21.47
C SER A 616 -11.17 9.79 -22.11
N TYR A 617 -9.95 9.65 -21.56
CA TYR A 617 -8.98 8.68 -22.06
C TYR A 617 -9.62 7.28 -22.10
N PRO A 618 -9.42 6.51 -23.20
CA PRO A 618 -9.83 5.12 -23.21
C PRO A 618 -9.12 4.36 -22.08
N ASP A 619 -9.75 3.29 -21.58
CA ASP A 619 -9.30 2.56 -20.38
C ASP A 619 -7.79 2.24 -20.41
N TRP A 620 -7.28 1.72 -21.53
CA TRP A 620 -5.85 1.41 -21.68
C TRP A 620 -4.93 2.64 -21.61
N ALA A 621 -5.36 3.80 -22.11
CA ALA A 621 -4.57 5.04 -22.07
C ALA A 621 -4.63 5.66 -20.67
N LEU A 622 -5.76 5.53 -19.97
CA LEU A 622 -5.88 5.90 -18.56
C LEU A 622 -4.88 5.11 -17.71
N PHE A 623 -4.81 3.79 -17.89
CA PHE A 623 -3.78 2.96 -17.25
C PHE A 623 -2.38 3.42 -17.61
N GLU A 624 -2.07 3.53 -18.89
CA GLU A 624 -0.74 3.88 -19.37
C GLU A 624 -0.28 5.26 -18.88
N SER A 625 -1.22 6.20 -18.66
CA SER A 625 -0.93 7.53 -18.14
C SER A 625 -0.54 7.56 -16.66
N PHE A 626 -0.93 6.54 -15.88
CA PHE A 626 -0.60 6.42 -14.45
C PHE A 626 0.50 5.39 -14.22
N SER A 627 0.33 4.21 -14.79
CA SER A 627 1.22 3.07 -14.74
C SER A 627 1.76 2.80 -16.14
N PRO A 628 2.85 3.47 -16.55
CA PRO A 628 3.40 3.26 -17.88
C PRO A 628 4.00 1.86 -18.01
N THR A 629 3.77 1.21 -19.15
CA THR A 629 4.39 -0.06 -19.51
C THR A 629 5.85 0.18 -19.90
N THR A 630 6.78 -0.20 -19.03
CA THR A 630 8.20 0.15 -19.17
C THR A 630 9.12 -1.04 -19.46
N GLY A 631 10.32 -0.73 -19.95
CA GLY A 631 11.41 -1.70 -20.10
C GLY A 631 11.09 -2.84 -21.05
N ASP A 632 11.46 -4.05 -20.65
CA ASP A 632 11.34 -5.25 -21.50
C ASP A 632 9.90 -5.75 -21.60
N ASP A 633 9.00 -5.41 -20.65
CA ASP A 633 7.59 -5.81 -20.75
C ASP A 633 6.90 -5.15 -21.95
N LEU A 634 7.34 -3.95 -22.32
CA LEU A 634 6.91 -3.29 -23.55
C LEU A 634 7.26 -4.13 -24.80
N GLN A 635 8.33 -4.92 -24.74
CA GLN A 635 8.74 -5.83 -25.83
C GLN A 635 7.82 -7.05 -25.97
N LEU A 636 7.08 -7.41 -24.92
CA LEU A 636 6.10 -8.51 -24.95
C LEU A 636 4.75 -8.07 -25.54
N ILE A 637 4.51 -6.75 -25.67
CA ILE A 637 3.30 -6.19 -26.26
C ILE A 637 3.36 -6.22 -27.79
N ASP A 638 2.22 -6.50 -28.42
CA ASP A 638 2.02 -6.41 -29.87
C ASP A 638 2.55 -5.07 -30.43
N PRO A 639 3.26 -5.06 -31.58
CA PRO A 639 3.86 -3.84 -32.13
C PRO A 639 2.89 -2.66 -32.37
N ASN A 640 1.64 -2.92 -32.79
CA ASN A 640 0.68 -1.85 -33.03
C ASN A 640 0.25 -1.21 -31.71
N LYS A 641 -0.01 -2.05 -30.71
CA LYS A 641 -0.40 -1.60 -29.37
C LYS A 641 0.76 -0.89 -28.66
N ARG A 642 1.98 -1.40 -28.80
CA ARG A 642 3.21 -0.75 -28.31
C ARG A 642 3.31 0.70 -28.80
N HIS A 643 3.08 0.94 -30.09
CA HIS A 643 3.14 2.28 -30.65
C HIS A 643 2.12 3.23 -30.00
N GLN A 644 0.92 2.75 -29.70
CA GLN A 644 -0.11 3.53 -29.01
C GLN A 644 0.31 3.88 -27.57
N LEU A 645 0.84 2.90 -26.83
CA LEU A 645 1.35 3.13 -25.46
C LEU A 645 2.47 4.18 -25.47
N GLU A 646 3.41 4.07 -26.41
CA GLU A 646 4.51 5.04 -26.56
C GLU A 646 4.01 6.47 -26.84
N GLN A 647 2.90 6.66 -27.56
CA GLN A 647 2.32 8.01 -27.74
C GLN A 647 1.81 8.61 -26.45
N VAL A 648 1.14 7.80 -25.60
CA VAL A 648 0.68 8.26 -24.28
C VAL A 648 1.88 8.56 -23.39
N GLN A 649 2.88 7.68 -23.37
CA GLN A 649 4.12 7.86 -22.60
C GLN A 649 4.86 9.15 -22.98
N ARG A 650 4.92 9.53 -24.26
CA ARG A 650 5.57 10.80 -24.70
C ARG A 650 5.01 12.03 -23.99
N VAL A 651 3.76 11.99 -23.56
CA VAL A 651 3.08 13.10 -22.90
C VAL A 651 3.02 12.90 -21.38
N GLU A 652 2.68 11.69 -20.93
CA GLU A 652 2.33 11.44 -19.52
C GLU A 652 3.44 10.76 -18.71
N PHE A 653 4.54 10.31 -19.31
CA PHE A 653 5.55 9.53 -18.58
C PHE A 653 6.17 10.32 -17.42
N THR A 654 6.51 11.61 -17.63
CA THR A 654 7.08 12.45 -16.57
C THR A 654 6.09 12.75 -15.44
N SER A 655 4.79 12.79 -15.76
CA SER A 655 3.71 13.02 -14.80
C SER A 655 3.15 11.72 -14.22
N SER A 656 3.61 10.54 -14.67
CA SER A 656 3.19 9.24 -14.16
C SER A 656 3.73 9.04 -12.75
N PRO A 657 2.89 8.70 -11.76
CA PRO A 657 3.35 8.40 -10.41
C PRO A 657 4.57 7.47 -10.41
N ASP A 658 5.58 7.82 -9.61
CA ASP A 658 6.78 7.03 -9.36
C ASP A 658 6.84 6.62 -7.88
N GLY A 659 7.47 5.48 -7.59
CA GLY A 659 7.50 4.84 -6.28
C GLY A 659 6.52 3.68 -6.11
N PRO A 660 6.56 2.98 -4.97
CA PRO A 660 5.62 1.90 -4.68
C PRO A 660 4.25 2.52 -4.37
N TYR A 661 3.36 2.56 -5.36
CA TYR A 661 1.99 3.03 -5.18
C TYR A 661 0.96 2.00 -5.67
N GLN A 662 -0.22 2.08 -5.08
CA GLN A 662 -1.44 1.49 -5.60
C GLN A 662 -2.56 2.49 -5.38
N TYR A 663 -3.23 2.91 -6.44
CA TYR A 663 -4.45 3.70 -6.36
C TYR A 663 -5.66 2.80 -6.55
N LEU A 664 -6.59 2.87 -5.60
CA LEU A 664 -7.95 2.37 -5.79
C LEU A 664 -8.82 3.57 -6.11
N CYS A 665 -9.30 3.61 -7.34
CA CYS A 665 -10.10 4.71 -7.85
C CYS A 665 -11.54 4.25 -8.07
N LEU A 666 -12.47 5.12 -7.74
CA LEU A 666 -13.86 5.03 -8.14
C LEU A 666 -14.06 5.97 -9.32
N ARG A 667 -14.71 5.48 -10.38
CA ARG A 667 -15.20 6.30 -11.51
C ARG A 667 -16.67 5.98 -11.72
N HIS A 668 -17.52 6.99 -11.61
CA HIS A 668 -18.93 6.89 -11.95
C HIS A 668 -19.18 7.61 -13.26
N ASN A 669 -19.77 6.96 -14.25
CA ASN A 669 -20.16 7.61 -15.50
C ASN A 669 -21.69 7.60 -15.61
N PRO A 670 -22.36 8.73 -15.30
CA PRO A 670 -23.81 8.83 -15.35
C PRO A 670 -24.38 8.62 -16.76
N ASP A 671 -23.70 9.15 -17.79
CA ASP A 671 -24.15 9.07 -19.19
C ASP A 671 -24.09 7.63 -19.72
N ALA A 672 -23.00 6.91 -19.43
CA ALA A 672 -22.83 5.52 -19.82
C ALA A 672 -23.56 4.54 -18.88
N ARG A 673 -24.14 5.05 -17.79
CA ARG A 673 -24.79 4.26 -16.74
C ARG A 673 -23.94 3.13 -16.19
N VAL A 674 -22.70 3.48 -15.81
CA VAL A 674 -21.76 2.53 -15.20
C VAL A 674 -21.10 3.11 -13.95
N THR A 675 -20.72 2.23 -13.04
CA THR A 675 -19.80 2.53 -11.94
C THR A 675 -18.63 1.57 -11.97
N GLU A 676 -17.45 2.06 -11.63
CA GLU A 676 -16.21 1.33 -11.83
C GLU A 676 -15.27 1.45 -10.64
N ARG A 677 -14.66 0.32 -10.27
CA ARG A 677 -13.42 0.30 -9.51
C ARG A 677 -12.25 0.18 -10.48
N VAL A 678 -11.34 1.14 -10.46
CA VAL A 678 -10.11 1.17 -11.27
C VAL A 678 -8.90 0.96 -10.36
N ASP A 679 -8.22 -0.17 -10.57
CA ASP A 679 -7.06 -0.58 -9.78
C ASP A 679 -5.76 -0.16 -10.49
N LEU A 680 -5.26 1.06 -10.25
CA LEU A 680 -4.00 1.54 -10.85
C LEU A 680 -2.82 1.13 -9.96
N LYS A 681 -1.86 0.35 -10.48
CA LYS A 681 -0.73 -0.17 -9.71
C LYS A 681 0.60 0.26 -10.31
N ASP A 682 1.61 0.44 -9.48
CA ASP A 682 2.99 0.64 -9.91
C ASP A 682 3.44 -0.44 -10.91
N PRO A 683 4.01 -0.08 -12.08
CA PRO A 683 4.45 -1.04 -13.09
C PRO A 683 5.64 -1.91 -12.67
N ALA A 684 6.40 -1.50 -11.64
CA ALA A 684 7.37 -2.38 -11.01
C ALA A 684 6.70 -3.45 -10.13
N ASP A 685 5.37 -3.39 -10.00
CA ASP A 685 4.54 -4.21 -9.13
C ASP A 685 5.26 -4.32 -7.79
N LEU A 686 5.50 -3.23 -7.04
CA LEU A 686 6.10 -3.32 -5.70
C LEU A 686 5.07 -3.66 -4.61
N ARG A 687 3.76 -3.48 -4.85
CA ARG A 687 2.66 -3.95 -3.98
C ARG A 687 1.58 -4.75 -4.74
N PRO A 688 1.54 -6.10 -4.69
CA PRO A 688 0.65 -6.89 -5.54
C PRO A 688 -0.55 -7.32 -4.72
N ASN A 689 -1.70 -6.72 -4.97
CA ASN A 689 -2.91 -7.21 -4.35
C ASN A 689 -3.57 -8.24 -5.26
N VAL A 690 -4.11 -9.27 -4.62
CA VAL A 690 -4.95 -10.27 -5.26
C VAL A 690 -6.37 -9.74 -5.30
N THR A 691 -6.98 -9.78 -6.49
CA THR A 691 -8.42 -9.57 -6.64
C THR A 691 -9.11 -10.92 -6.55
N ALA A 692 -10.11 -11.04 -5.69
CA ALA A 692 -10.97 -12.21 -5.55
C ALA A 692 -12.32 -11.97 -6.25
N PHE A 693 -12.84 -13.01 -6.88
CA PHE A 693 -14.14 -12.99 -7.54
C PHE A 693 -15.08 -14.02 -6.92
N TRP A 694 -16.36 -13.68 -6.88
CA TRP A 694 -17.46 -14.59 -6.56
C TRP A 694 -18.61 -14.33 -7.54
N ARG A 695 -19.17 -15.38 -8.16
CA ARG A 695 -20.25 -15.22 -9.16
C ARG A 695 -21.26 -16.36 -9.11
N ASP A 696 -22.54 -16.03 -9.03
CA ASP A 696 -23.64 -16.98 -9.17
C ASP A 696 -24.68 -16.47 -10.18
N GLU A 697 -25.17 -17.38 -11.03
CA GLU A 697 -26.18 -17.13 -12.07
C GLU A 697 -27.37 -18.11 -11.99
N SER A 698 -27.40 -18.98 -10.98
CA SER A 698 -28.32 -20.12 -10.90
C SER A 698 -29.80 -19.76 -10.72
N ASN A 699 -30.09 -18.57 -10.19
CA ASN A 699 -31.45 -18.13 -9.88
C ASN A 699 -32.03 -17.11 -10.88
N GLY A 700 -31.41 -16.94 -12.05
CA GLY A 700 -31.86 -15.96 -13.06
C GLY A 700 -31.45 -14.51 -12.76
N GLU A 701 -30.94 -14.22 -11.57
CA GLU A 701 -30.26 -12.97 -11.22
C GLU A 701 -28.73 -13.19 -11.20
N LYS A 702 -27.98 -12.36 -11.91
CA LYS A 702 -26.52 -12.38 -11.90
C LYS A 702 -25.98 -11.73 -10.63
N ARG A 703 -25.55 -12.54 -9.66
CA ARG A 703 -24.85 -12.09 -8.45
C ARG A 703 -23.35 -12.16 -8.69
N ILE A 704 -22.70 -11.03 -8.97
CA ILE A 704 -21.27 -10.98 -9.30
C ILE A 704 -20.58 -10.02 -8.33
N PHE A 705 -19.48 -10.43 -7.71
CA PHE A 705 -18.68 -9.64 -6.79
C PHE A 705 -17.20 -9.68 -7.15
N SER A 706 -16.53 -8.54 -6.99
CA SER A 706 -15.08 -8.38 -7.13
C SER A 706 -14.54 -7.68 -5.89
N MET A 707 -13.57 -8.30 -5.23
CA MET A 707 -12.97 -7.83 -3.99
C MET A 707 -11.47 -7.69 -4.18
N ILE A 708 -10.86 -6.65 -3.63
CA ILE A 708 -9.40 -6.50 -3.60
C ILE A 708 -9.00 -6.08 -2.20
N ALA A 709 -7.96 -6.68 -1.65
CA ALA A 709 -7.38 -6.22 -0.39
C ALA A 709 -5.86 -6.38 -0.40
N SER A 710 -5.18 -5.58 0.40
CA SER A 710 -3.73 -5.66 0.60
C SER A 710 -3.30 -6.94 1.31
N GLU A 711 -4.22 -7.57 2.05
CA GLU A 711 -3.96 -8.83 2.73
C GLU A 711 -5.14 -9.79 2.57
N GLU A 712 -4.82 -11.07 2.41
CA GLU A 712 -5.78 -12.12 2.10
C GLU A 712 -6.81 -12.33 3.22
N GLN A 713 -6.44 -12.13 4.48
CA GLN A 713 -7.38 -12.28 5.59
C GLN A 713 -8.50 -11.23 5.57
N ALA A 714 -8.27 -10.06 4.98
CA ALA A 714 -9.32 -9.07 4.78
C ALA A 714 -10.32 -9.54 3.72
N LEU A 715 -9.86 -10.17 2.63
CA LEU A 715 -10.74 -10.82 1.63
C LEU A 715 -11.59 -11.92 2.27
N HIS A 716 -10.95 -12.81 3.03
CA HIS A 716 -11.65 -13.89 3.75
C HIS A 716 -12.67 -13.37 4.77
N THR A 717 -12.38 -12.24 5.41
CA THR A 717 -13.32 -11.59 6.32
C THR A 717 -14.52 -11.04 5.57
N MET A 718 -14.31 -10.33 4.45
CA MET A 718 -15.42 -9.84 3.62
C MET A 718 -16.32 -10.97 3.12
N LEU A 719 -15.74 -12.07 2.61
CA LEU A 719 -16.50 -13.23 2.14
C LEU A 719 -17.31 -13.89 3.26
N ARG A 720 -16.72 -14.12 4.45
CA ARG A 720 -17.44 -14.70 5.60
C ARG A 720 -18.60 -13.83 6.06
N GLU A 721 -18.40 -12.52 6.17
CA GLU A 721 -19.44 -11.60 6.59
C GLU A 721 -20.57 -11.53 5.54
N MET A 722 -20.23 -11.57 4.24
CA MET A 722 -21.24 -11.61 3.17
C MET A 722 -22.03 -12.93 3.14
N ASP A 723 -21.40 -14.07 3.44
CA ASP A 723 -22.09 -15.36 3.60
C ASP A 723 -23.03 -15.35 4.81
N ALA A 724 -22.56 -14.81 5.94
CA ALA A 724 -23.35 -14.68 7.17
C ALA A 724 -24.59 -13.79 6.97
N LEU A 725 -24.46 -12.71 6.19
CA LEU A 725 -25.56 -11.82 5.81
C LEU A 725 -26.48 -12.39 4.71
N GLY A 726 -26.13 -13.55 4.12
CA GLY A 726 -26.91 -14.18 3.04
C GLY A 726 -26.81 -13.48 1.68
N ILE A 727 -25.78 -12.64 1.49
CA ILE A 727 -25.51 -11.94 0.22
C ILE A 727 -24.89 -12.91 -0.79
N ILE A 728 -23.98 -13.75 -0.29
CA ILE A 728 -23.37 -14.86 -1.01
C ILE A 728 -23.65 -16.19 -0.30
N ASP A 729 -23.29 -17.27 -0.97
CA ASP A 729 -23.40 -18.64 -0.46
C ASP A 729 -21.99 -19.26 -0.40
N GLY A 730 -21.41 -19.32 0.81
CA GLY A 730 -20.05 -19.82 1.04
C GLY A 730 -19.00 -18.70 1.12
N ALA A 731 -17.94 -18.96 1.90
CA ALA A 731 -16.97 -17.95 2.32
C ALA A 731 -15.59 -18.02 1.64
N THR A 732 -15.51 -18.68 0.48
CA THR A 732 -14.27 -18.85 -0.31
C THR A 732 -14.48 -18.22 -1.69
N ALA A 733 -13.44 -17.56 -2.22
CA ALA A 733 -13.49 -16.98 -3.55
C ALA A 733 -13.54 -18.08 -4.63
N ASP A 734 -14.26 -17.83 -5.73
CA ASP A 734 -14.31 -18.74 -6.87
C ASP A 734 -12.99 -18.72 -7.65
N GLN A 735 -12.46 -17.52 -7.87
CA GLN A 735 -11.22 -17.27 -8.59
C GLN A 735 -10.46 -16.12 -7.94
N THR A 736 -9.14 -16.17 -8.05
CA THR A 736 -8.25 -15.08 -7.63
C THR A 736 -7.34 -14.68 -8.76
N LEU A 737 -7.11 -13.38 -8.93
CA LEU A 737 -6.28 -12.81 -9.97
C LEU A 737 -5.25 -11.87 -9.37
N SER A 738 -3.98 -12.17 -9.58
CA SER A 738 -2.90 -11.22 -9.39
C SER A 738 -2.70 -10.45 -10.69
N SER A 739 -3.16 -9.19 -10.73
CA SER A 739 -3.03 -8.31 -11.90
C SER A 739 -2.17 -7.09 -11.59
N SER A 740 -1.48 -6.58 -12.61
CA SER A 740 -0.79 -5.26 -12.56
C SER A 740 -1.76 -4.07 -12.73
N GLY A 741 -3.06 -4.33 -12.63
CA GLY A 741 -4.15 -3.36 -12.74
C GLY A 741 -5.34 -3.90 -13.52
N MET A 742 -6.55 -3.48 -13.15
CA MET A 742 -7.81 -3.86 -13.83
C MET A 742 -8.94 -2.87 -13.52
N ILE A 743 -10.00 -2.93 -14.33
CA ILE A 743 -11.28 -2.25 -14.07
C ILE A 743 -12.33 -3.30 -13.77
N SER A 744 -13.09 -3.09 -12.69
CA SER A 744 -14.36 -3.79 -12.44
C SER A 744 -15.50 -2.82 -12.74
N ARG A 745 -16.20 -3.02 -13.86
CA ARG A 745 -17.29 -2.14 -14.33
C ARG A 745 -18.63 -2.81 -14.12
N TYR A 746 -19.59 -2.08 -13.54
CA TYR A 746 -20.94 -2.56 -13.29
C TYR A 746 -21.96 -1.65 -13.99
N ALA A 747 -22.86 -2.25 -14.75
CA ALA A 747 -23.87 -1.54 -15.53
C ALA A 747 -25.22 -1.51 -14.80
N PHE A 748 -25.92 -0.38 -14.87
CA PHE A 748 -27.25 -0.22 -14.30
C PHE A 748 -28.34 0.09 -15.34
N ASP A 749 -29.54 -0.41 -15.06
CA ASP A 749 -30.72 -0.20 -15.90
C ASP A 749 -31.35 1.18 -15.69
N GLN A 750 -32.45 1.43 -16.39
CA GLN A 750 -33.25 2.66 -16.27
C GLN A 750 -33.91 2.89 -14.91
N ASN A 751 -33.98 1.86 -14.08
CA ASN A 751 -34.52 1.91 -12.73
C ASN A 751 -33.39 1.92 -11.69
N ASN A 752 -32.15 2.22 -12.09
CA ASN A 752 -31.01 2.28 -11.18
C ASN A 752 -30.75 0.91 -10.51
N ARG A 753 -30.93 -0.20 -11.24
CA ARG A 753 -30.59 -1.55 -10.79
C ARG A 753 -29.40 -2.08 -11.55
N ILE A 754 -28.38 -2.57 -10.82
CA ILE A 754 -27.23 -3.20 -11.45
C ILE A 754 -27.64 -4.59 -11.92
N PHE A 755 -27.36 -4.89 -13.20
CA PHE A 755 -27.80 -6.14 -13.82
C PHE A 755 -26.64 -6.92 -14.46
N ASP A 756 -25.47 -6.30 -14.64
CA ASP A 756 -24.30 -6.97 -15.22
C ASP A 756 -22.98 -6.37 -14.72
N ALA A 757 -21.91 -7.13 -14.91
CA ALA A 757 -20.55 -6.71 -14.61
C ALA A 757 -19.59 -7.18 -15.70
N GLU A 758 -18.61 -6.33 -16.03
CA GLU A 758 -17.48 -6.69 -16.88
C GLU A 758 -16.16 -6.35 -16.20
N PHE A 759 -15.12 -7.13 -16.53
CA PHE A 759 -13.79 -6.98 -15.98
C PHE A 759 -12.83 -6.74 -17.12
N ILE A 760 -11.94 -5.75 -16.97
CA ILE A 760 -11.09 -5.27 -18.05
C ILE A 760 -9.65 -5.20 -17.54
N ASP A 761 -8.70 -5.75 -18.27
CA ASP A 761 -7.28 -5.64 -17.94
C ASP A 761 -6.74 -4.22 -18.19
N ARG A 762 -5.50 -3.97 -17.77
CA ARG A 762 -4.84 -2.67 -17.98
C ARG A 762 -4.71 -2.25 -19.44
N TYR A 763 -4.85 -3.20 -20.36
CA TYR A 763 -4.69 -2.99 -21.78
C TYR A 763 -6.04 -2.88 -22.51
N GLY A 764 -7.15 -2.79 -21.77
CA GLY A 764 -8.49 -2.65 -22.34
C GLY A 764 -9.05 -3.96 -22.92
N GLN A 765 -8.53 -5.13 -22.53
CA GLN A 765 -9.08 -6.43 -22.95
C GLN A 765 -10.00 -7.01 -21.87
N PRO A 766 -11.09 -7.69 -22.25
CA PRO A 766 -11.94 -8.38 -21.28
C PRO A 766 -11.20 -9.48 -20.51
N ILE A 767 -11.43 -9.57 -19.20
CA ILE A 767 -11.02 -10.68 -18.36
C ILE A 767 -12.22 -11.63 -18.25
N GLU A 768 -12.10 -12.80 -18.88
CA GLU A 768 -13.12 -13.83 -18.81
C GLU A 768 -13.00 -14.63 -17.50
N LEU A 769 -14.07 -14.65 -16.71
CA LEU A 769 -14.17 -15.49 -15.52
C LEU A 769 -14.87 -16.81 -15.87
N GLU A 770 -14.29 -17.93 -15.43
CA GLU A 770 -14.94 -19.24 -15.56
C GLU A 770 -16.27 -19.27 -14.77
N THR A 771 -17.22 -20.11 -15.21
CA THR A 771 -18.49 -20.31 -14.51
C THR A 771 -18.27 -21.30 -13.35
N PRO A 772 -18.37 -20.86 -12.09
CA PRO A 772 -17.97 -21.68 -10.94
C PRO A 772 -18.92 -22.84 -10.67
N GLY A 773 -20.22 -22.70 -10.93
CA GLY A 773 -21.26 -23.67 -10.60
C GLY A 773 -22.20 -23.17 -9.51
N LEU A 774 -22.97 -24.09 -8.91
CA LEU A 774 -23.90 -23.83 -7.81
C LEU A 774 -23.15 -23.65 -6.49
N HIS A 775 -23.53 -22.66 -5.71
CA HIS A 775 -22.92 -22.38 -4.40
C HIS A 775 -23.70 -22.99 -3.23
N TYR A 776 -23.03 -23.15 -2.09
CA TYR A 776 -23.60 -23.67 -0.85
C TYR A 776 -22.95 -23.04 0.38
N SER A 777 -23.77 -22.49 1.27
CA SER A 777 -23.33 -22.00 2.59
C SER A 777 -23.34 -23.13 3.62
N VAL A 778 -22.16 -23.55 4.09
CA VAL A 778 -22.04 -24.56 5.16
C VAL A 778 -22.58 -24.07 6.50
N ARG A 779 -22.47 -22.76 6.77
CA ARG A 779 -22.84 -22.14 8.05
C ARG A 779 -24.34 -21.91 8.17
N ARG A 780 -25.04 -21.65 7.05
CA ARG A 780 -26.50 -21.41 7.04
C ARG A 780 -27.33 -22.66 6.80
N ASN A 781 -26.74 -23.75 6.28
CA ASN A 781 -27.46 -24.98 6.01
C ASN A 781 -27.13 -26.08 7.03
N ALA A 782 -28.14 -26.53 7.78
CA ALA A 782 -27.99 -27.65 8.70
C ALA A 782 -27.62 -28.96 7.98
N VAL A 783 -26.83 -29.80 8.66
CA VAL A 783 -26.47 -31.13 8.18
C VAL A 783 -27.74 -31.99 8.03
N LYS A 784 -27.93 -32.61 6.86
CA LYS A 784 -29.06 -33.49 6.55
C LYS A 784 -28.55 -34.85 6.10
N ALA A 785 -29.05 -35.92 6.72
CA ALA A 785 -28.70 -37.27 6.31
C ALA A 785 -29.24 -37.58 4.89
N PRO A 786 -28.48 -38.30 4.05
CA PRO A 786 -28.94 -38.80 2.76
C PRO A 786 -30.18 -39.69 2.93
N LYS A 787 -31.05 -39.74 1.90
CA LYS A 787 -32.22 -40.63 1.89
C LYS A 787 -31.85 -42.11 2.02
N ASP A 788 -30.72 -42.50 1.43
CA ASP A 788 -30.12 -43.82 1.55
C ASP A 788 -28.63 -43.64 1.84
N PRO A 789 -28.21 -43.65 3.13
CA PRO A 789 -26.80 -43.54 3.50
C PRO A 789 -25.97 -44.77 3.11
N GLY A 790 -26.62 -45.95 2.98
CA GLY A 790 -25.94 -47.22 2.72
C GLY A 790 -25.33 -47.30 1.32
N LYS A 791 -25.87 -46.54 0.36
CA LYS A 791 -25.40 -46.52 -1.04
C LYS A 791 -23.94 -46.08 -1.21
N TYR A 792 -23.37 -45.35 -0.23
CA TYR A 792 -21.99 -44.87 -0.29
C TYR A 792 -20.96 -45.88 0.23
N GLY A 793 -21.40 -47.02 0.79
CA GLY A 793 -20.51 -48.06 1.32
C GLY A 793 -19.51 -47.54 2.35
N ASN A 794 -18.33 -48.17 2.42
CA ASN A 794 -17.21 -47.74 3.28
C ASN A 794 -16.23 -46.87 2.49
N TRP A 795 -16.71 -45.71 2.04
CA TRP A 795 -15.93 -44.75 1.25
C TRP A 795 -14.66 -44.26 1.97
N GLN A 796 -14.60 -44.32 3.32
CA GLN A 796 -13.41 -43.88 4.06
C GLN A 796 -12.16 -44.75 3.79
N GLN A 797 -12.32 -46.02 3.38
CA GLN A 797 -11.18 -46.90 3.10
C GLN A 797 -10.43 -46.52 1.82
N ASP A 798 -11.14 -46.01 0.81
CA ASP A 798 -10.59 -45.58 -0.49
C ASP A 798 -11.18 -44.23 -0.89
N TYR A 799 -11.02 -43.25 0.01
CA TYR A 799 -11.61 -41.92 -0.12
C TYR A 799 -11.09 -41.18 -1.35
N GLN A 800 -9.83 -41.40 -1.73
CA GLN A 800 -9.22 -40.77 -2.90
C GLN A 800 -9.97 -41.18 -4.17
N ARG A 801 -10.11 -42.49 -4.41
CA ARG A 801 -10.87 -43.01 -5.54
C ARG A 801 -12.34 -42.61 -5.47
N PHE A 802 -12.96 -42.73 -4.29
CA PHE A 802 -14.37 -42.38 -4.11
C PHE A 802 -14.64 -40.93 -4.53
N PHE A 803 -13.89 -39.96 -4.01
CA PHE A 803 -14.12 -38.56 -4.36
C PHE A 803 -13.71 -38.25 -5.80
N SER A 804 -12.68 -38.91 -6.36
CA SER A 804 -12.35 -38.76 -7.79
C SER A 804 -13.45 -39.25 -8.73
N GLU A 805 -14.20 -40.29 -8.36
CA GLU A 805 -15.27 -40.87 -9.20
C GLU A 805 -16.65 -40.23 -8.92
N GLU A 806 -17.00 -40.03 -7.65
CA GLU A 806 -18.36 -39.71 -7.21
C GLU A 806 -18.60 -38.22 -6.90
N LEU A 807 -17.56 -37.40 -6.67
CA LEU A 807 -17.74 -36.01 -6.23
C LEU A 807 -18.64 -35.21 -7.18
N LYS A 808 -18.50 -35.38 -8.49
CA LYS A 808 -19.34 -34.72 -9.50
C LYS A 808 -20.83 -35.04 -9.36
N HIS A 809 -21.18 -36.22 -8.87
CA HIS A 809 -22.56 -36.70 -8.70
C HIS A 809 -23.08 -36.47 -7.27
N LEU A 810 -22.20 -36.19 -6.31
CA LEU A 810 -22.55 -36.01 -4.92
C LEU A 810 -23.25 -34.65 -4.68
N PRO A 811 -24.46 -34.62 -4.08
CA PRO A 811 -25.09 -33.37 -3.65
C PRO A 811 -24.31 -32.68 -2.53
N PHE A 812 -24.39 -31.35 -2.44
CA PHE A 812 -23.77 -30.62 -1.32
C PHE A 812 -24.23 -31.10 0.06
N SER A 813 -25.51 -31.44 0.22
CA SER A 813 -26.05 -31.95 1.48
C SER A 813 -25.37 -33.25 1.92
N ASP A 814 -25.09 -34.12 0.97
CA ASP A 814 -24.52 -35.44 1.22
C ASP A 814 -23.02 -35.31 1.48
N PHE A 815 -22.30 -34.49 0.71
CA PHE A 815 -20.91 -34.11 1.00
C PHE A 815 -20.77 -33.49 2.41
N HIS A 816 -21.65 -32.55 2.73
CA HIS A 816 -21.70 -31.91 4.05
C HIS A 816 -21.93 -32.93 5.17
N TRP A 817 -22.87 -33.86 4.99
CA TRP A 817 -23.15 -34.92 5.94
C TRP A 817 -21.98 -35.90 6.08
N MET A 818 -21.31 -36.26 4.99
CA MET A 818 -20.16 -37.17 5.03
C MET A 818 -19.00 -36.58 5.84
N LEU A 819 -18.68 -35.29 5.65
CA LEU A 819 -17.62 -34.63 6.41
C LEU A 819 -17.99 -34.41 7.89
N ASP A 820 -19.25 -34.05 8.18
CA ASP A 820 -19.75 -34.01 9.57
C ASP A 820 -19.70 -35.41 10.23
N GLY A 821 -19.90 -36.47 9.43
CA GLY A 821 -19.73 -37.86 9.85
C GLY A 821 -18.29 -38.19 10.26
N LEU A 822 -17.28 -37.70 9.51
CA LEU A 822 -15.86 -37.84 9.90
C LEU A 822 -15.63 -37.19 11.27
N VAL A 823 -16.06 -35.93 11.43
CA VAL A 823 -15.94 -35.21 12.69
C VAL A 823 -16.61 -35.99 13.81
N LYS A 824 -17.84 -36.50 13.66
CA LYS A 824 -18.54 -37.28 14.70
C LYS A 824 -17.91 -38.64 14.99
N SER A 825 -17.26 -39.25 14.00
CA SER A 825 -16.65 -40.58 14.13
C SER A 825 -15.31 -40.59 14.84
N ALA A 826 -14.62 -39.45 14.93
CA ALA A 826 -13.39 -39.30 15.71
C ALA A 826 -13.67 -39.48 17.20
N LYS A 827 -13.37 -40.66 17.75
CA LYS A 827 -13.63 -41.05 19.14
C LYS A 827 -12.35 -41.30 19.95
N ASP A 828 -11.24 -41.47 19.27
CA ASP A 828 -9.91 -41.74 19.79
C ASP A 828 -8.85 -41.16 18.84
N ASP A 829 -7.57 -41.20 19.22
CA ASP A 829 -6.47 -40.64 18.42
C ASP A 829 -6.38 -41.25 17.01
N ALA A 830 -6.64 -42.57 16.86
CA ALA A 830 -6.55 -43.24 15.57
C ALA A 830 -7.64 -42.79 14.59
N THR A 831 -8.88 -42.65 15.07
CA THR A 831 -10.00 -42.15 14.27
C THR A 831 -9.92 -40.65 14.02
N PHE A 832 -9.31 -39.89 14.93
CA PHE A 832 -8.97 -38.48 14.72
C PHE A 832 -7.95 -38.32 13.60
N ASP A 833 -6.81 -39.04 13.67
CA ASP A 833 -5.76 -39.06 12.64
C ASP A 833 -6.33 -39.41 11.26
N ALA A 834 -7.15 -40.46 11.19
CA ALA A 834 -7.79 -40.88 9.94
C ALA A 834 -8.74 -39.81 9.37
N SER A 835 -9.53 -39.16 10.23
CA SER A 835 -10.45 -38.10 9.82
C SER A 835 -9.71 -36.86 9.33
N LEU A 836 -8.68 -36.42 10.07
CA LEU A 836 -7.86 -35.27 9.70
C LEU A 836 -7.17 -35.53 8.37
N LYS A 837 -6.57 -36.71 8.16
CA LYS A 837 -5.93 -37.09 6.90
C LYS A 837 -6.86 -36.96 5.69
N ILE A 838 -8.12 -37.41 5.80
CA ILE A 838 -9.10 -37.32 4.70
C ILE A 838 -9.47 -35.85 4.44
N LEU A 839 -9.72 -35.07 5.49
CA LEU A 839 -10.08 -33.66 5.37
C LEU A 839 -8.93 -32.83 4.77
N THR A 840 -7.69 -33.07 5.20
CA THR A 840 -6.49 -32.42 4.66
C THR A 840 -6.28 -32.77 3.18
N TRP A 841 -6.47 -34.05 2.81
CA TRP A 841 -6.40 -34.45 1.41
C TRP A 841 -7.47 -33.75 0.56
N LEU A 842 -8.71 -33.68 1.04
CA LEU A 842 -9.76 -32.91 0.34
C LEU A 842 -9.36 -31.45 0.20
N ARG A 843 -8.82 -30.83 1.26
CA ARG A 843 -8.42 -29.43 1.22
C ARG A 843 -7.36 -29.12 0.18
N ASP A 844 -6.36 -29.99 0.05
CA ASP A 844 -5.23 -29.81 -0.84
C ASP A 844 -5.53 -30.19 -2.29
N TYR A 845 -6.47 -31.13 -2.50
CA TYR A 845 -6.71 -31.76 -3.79
C TYR A 845 -8.09 -31.56 -4.39
N LEU A 846 -9.04 -30.90 -3.71
CA LEU A 846 -10.33 -30.52 -4.31
C LEU A 846 -10.16 -29.77 -5.64
N ARG A 847 -9.08 -28.97 -5.78
CA ARG A 847 -8.68 -28.28 -7.03
C ARG A 847 -8.46 -29.21 -8.23
N THR A 848 -8.22 -30.50 -7.99
CA THR A 848 -7.90 -31.52 -9.01
C THR A 848 -9.09 -32.41 -9.35
N LEU A 849 -10.22 -32.25 -8.64
CA LEU A 849 -11.39 -33.10 -8.77
C LEU A 849 -12.48 -32.38 -9.56
N ASP A 850 -13.24 -33.13 -10.36
CA ASP A 850 -14.42 -32.61 -11.05
C ASP A 850 -15.58 -32.41 -10.05
N PRO A 851 -16.01 -31.16 -9.79
CA PRO A 851 -17.09 -30.89 -8.84
C PRO A 851 -18.47 -31.09 -9.47
N GLY A 852 -18.58 -31.41 -10.77
CA GLY A 852 -19.84 -31.48 -11.50
C GLY A 852 -20.48 -30.09 -11.60
N GLU A 853 -21.72 -29.94 -11.15
CA GLU A 853 -22.43 -28.65 -11.15
C GLU A 853 -22.11 -27.78 -9.93
N LYS A 854 -21.30 -28.26 -8.98
CA LYS A 854 -20.99 -27.56 -7.73
C LYS A 854 -19.85 -26.56 -7.90
N ALA A 855 -19.93 -25.44 -7.21
CA ALA A 855 -18.81 -24.52 -7.03
C ALA A 855 -17.73 -25.17 -6.16
N GLN A 856 -16.51 -25.21 -6.69
CA GLN A 856 -15.35 -25.76 -5.99
C GLN A 856 -15.03 -24.95 -4.72
N SER A 857 -15.23 -23.64 -4.76
CA SER A 857 -15.11 -22.72 -3.62
C SER A 857 -15.99 -23.15 -2.44
N SER A 858 -17.25 -23.53 -2.69
CA SER A 858 -18.15 -24.03 -1.64
C SER A 858 -17.70 -25.38 -1.08
N LEU A 859 -17.15 -26.28 -1.90
CA LEU A 859 -16.58 -27.55 -1.41
C LEU A 859 -15.38 -27.32 -0.49
N ILE A 860 -14.52 -26.36 -0.85
CA ILE A 860 -13.37 -25.94 -0.02
C ILE A 860 -13.87 -25.33 1.30
N ASP A 861 -14.86 -24.42 1.27
CA ASP A 861 -15.42 -23.82 2.50
C ASP A 861 -16.08 -24.86 3.42
N ILE A 862 -16.81 -25.84 2.87
CA ILE A 862 -17.35 -26.96 3.65
C ILE A 862 -16.21 -27.76 4.30
N THR A 863 -15.14 -28.03 3.55
CA THR A 863 -13.98 -28.81 4.04
C THR A 863 -13.23 -28.07 5.15
N ASP A 864 -12.90 -26.79 4.93
CA ASP A 864 -12.25 -25.93 5.91
C ASP A 864 -13.10 -25.80 7.19
N TYR A 865 -14.42 -25.67 7.05
CA TYR A 865 -15.34 -25.65 8.19
C TYR A 865 -15.27 -26.93 9.04
N HIS A 866 -15.13 -28.12 8.43
CA HIS A 866 -15.02 -29.37 9.18
C HIS A 866 -13.60 -29.65 9.69
N ILE A 867 -12.56 -29.13 9.05
CA ILE A 867 -11.19 -29.12 9.61
C ILE A 867 -11.19 -28.33 10.91
N ASP A 868 -11.71 -27.10 10.89
CA ASP A 868 -11.80 -26.24 12.09
C ASP A 868 -12.57 -26.96 13.22
N ARG A 869 -13.72 -27.59 12.89
CA ARG A 869 -14.51 -28.33 13.87
C ARG A 869 -13.82 -29.59 14.41
N LEU A 870 -13.06 -30.32 13.58
CA LEU A 870 -12.30 -31.48 14.05
C LEU A 870 -11.18 -31.03 15.01
N LEU A 871 -10.44 -29.99 14.63
CA LEU A 871 -9.33 -29.47 15.44
C LEU A 871 -9.80 -28.81 16.74
N ASP A 872 -10.97 -28.18 16.77
CA ASP A 872 -11.62 -27.71 18.01
C ASP A 872 -11.85 -28.87 19.00
N ARG A 873 -12.08 -30.10 18.53
CA ARG A 873 -12.27 -31.29 19.39
C ARG A 873 -10.98 -31.80 20.02
N ALA A 874 -9.81 -31.36 19.57
CA ALA A 874 -8.54 -31.71 20.20
C ALA A 874 -8.44 -31.27 21.68
N ALA A 875 -9.32 -30.37 22.13
CA ALA A 875 -9.45 -29.98 23.54
C ALA A 875 -10.13 -31.05 24.43
N GLU A 876 -10.75 -32.07 23.84
CA GLU A 876 -11.43 -33.13 24.59
C GLU A 876 -10.41 -34.14 25.15
N GLU A 877 -10.54 -34.49 26.44
CA GLU A 877 -9.59 -35.37 27.17
C GLU A 877 -9.33 -36.75 26.55
N ARG A 878 -10.22 -37.22 25.67
CA ARG A 878 -10.10 -38.52 24.99
C ARG A 878 -9.01 -38.57 23.91
N PHE A 879 -8.43 -37.44 23.53
CA PHE A 879 -7.39 -37.36 22.51
C PHE A 879 -6.02 -37.13 23.12
N ALA A 880 -5.45 -38.16 23.76
CA ALA A 880 -4.23 -38.03 24.57
C ALA A 880 -2.98 -37.59 23.77
N LYS A 881 -2.95 -37.88 22.46
CA LYS A 881 -1.90 -37.42 21.54
C LYS A 881 -1.94 -35.90 21.30
N TYR A 882 -3.12 -35.27 21.44
CA TYR A 882 -3.35 -33.89 21.06
C TYR A 882 -3.51 -33.00 22.28
N VAL A 883 -2.79 -31.88 22.30
CA VAL A 883 -2.97 -30.84 23.32
C VAL A 883 -3.41 -29.58 22.62
N HIS A 884 -4.60 -29.10 22.96
CA HIS A 884 -5.19 -27.91 22.37
C HIS A 884 -4.88 -26.66 23.19
N THR A 885 -4.64 -25.54 22.50
CA THR A 885 -4.51 -24.22 23.11
C THR A 885 -4.99 -23.10 22.17
N SER A 886 -5.28 -21.94 22.74
CA SER A 886 -5.65 -20.70 22.05
C SER A 886 -4.89 -19.52 22.69
N ARG A 887 -5.15 -18.26 22.30
CA ARG A 887 -4.53 -17.13 23.00
C ARG A 887 -4.93 -17.10 24.47
N ALA A 888 -6.21 -17.28 24.78
CA ALA A 888 -6.68 -17.32 26.17
C ALA A 888 -6.01 -18.44 26.99
N GLY A 889 -5.81 -19.62 26.38
CA GLY A 889 -5.08 -20.74 26.99
C GLY A 889 -3.55 -20.59 26.97
N GLY A 890 -3.03 -19.69 26.13
CA GLY A 890 -1.61 -19.41 25.96
C GLY A 890 -1.03 -18.49 27.04
N GLN A 891 -1.88 -17.73 27.74
CA GLN A 891 -1.48 -16.86 28.85
C GLN A 891 -0.84 -17.69 29.97
N GLY A 892 0.45 -17.47 30.21
CA GLY A 892 1.18 -18.24 31.23
C GLY A 892 1.33 -19.73 30.89
N PHE A 893 1.25 -20.10 29.60
CA PHE A 893 1.44 -21.47 29.15
C PHE A 893 2.80 -22.03 29.59
N ALA A 894 2.77 -23.09 30.40
CA ALA A 894 3.95 -23.69 31.02
C ALA A 894 3.96 -25.23 30.93
N LEU A 895 3.09 -25.81 30.08
CA LEU A 895 2.98 -27.25 29.92
C LEU A 895 4.11 -27.79 29.04
N GLU A 896 4.95 -28.65 29.60
CA GLU A 896 5.97 -29.39 28.86
C GLU A 896 5.35 -30.53 28.05
N ALA A 897 5.87 -30.77 26.84
CA ALA A 897 5.40 -31.83 25.96
C ALA A 897 5.71 -33.22 26.53
N GLN A 898 4.77 -34.15 26.40
CA GLN A 898 5.07 -35.58 26.55
C GLN A 898 5.46 -36.19 25.21
N THR A 899 6.15 -37.33 25.25
CA THR A 899 6.61 -38.04 24.04
C THR A 899 5.45 -38.28 23.06
N ASP A 900 5.68 -37.97 21.78
CA ASP A 900 4.76 -38.14 20.65
C ASP A 900 3.50 -37.25 20.62
N GLN A 901 3.37 -36.27 21.53
CA GLN A 901 2.26 -35.32 21.50
C GLN A 901 2.37 -34.26 20.39
N THR A 902 1.23 -33.74 19.95
CA THR A 902 1.10 -32.65 18.97
C THR A 902 0.35 -31.47 19.60
N LEU A 903 0.93 -30.27 19.51
CA LEU A 903 0.31 -29.05 19.99
C LEU A 903 -0.62 -28.48 18.90
N VAL A 904 -1.92 -28.46 19.17
CA VAL A 904 -2.95 -27.88 18.31
C VAL A 904 -3.24 -26.46 18.77
N ILE A 905 -2.95 -25.48 17.92
CA ILE A 905 -3.04 -24.06 18.26
C ILE A 905 -4.09 -23.39 17.39
N ASP A 906 -5.13 -22.85 18.02
CA ASP A 906 -6.04 -21.90 17.37
C ASP A 906 -5.33 -20.55 17.19
N ALA A 907 -4.90 -20.26 15.97
CA ALA A 907 -4.17 -19.04 15.66
C ALA A 907 -5.08 -17.80 15.65
N HIS A 908 -6.41 -17.95 15.61
CA HIS A 908 -7.33 -16.84 15.34
C HIS A 908 -7.18 -15.68 16.32
N GLU A 909 -7.01 -15.98 17.61
CA GLU A 909 -6.96 -14.97 18.67
C GLU A 909 -5.59 -14.32 18.83
N PHE A 910 -4.54 -14.89 18.24
CA PHE A 910 -3.18 -14.34 18.33
C PHE A 910 -3.01 -13.14 17.39
N LEU A 911 -2.30 -12.13 17.90
CA LEU A 911 -1.84 -10.99 17.12
C LEU A 911 -0.86 -11.44 16.02
N PRO A 912 -0.90 -10.82 14.83
CA PRO A 912 0.00 -11.14 13.75
C PRO A 912 1.47 -10.84 14.00
N GLU A 913 1.75 -9.88 14.88
CA GLU A 913 3.11 -9.44 15.24
C GLU A 913 3.17 -8.99 16.70
N GLY A 914 4.38 -8.96 17.24
CA GLY A 914 4.64 -8.58 18.63
C GLY A 914 5.72 -9.45 19.23
N SER A 915 6.34 -8.97 20.31
CA SER A 915 7.35 -9.74 21.05
C SER A 915 6.75 -10.53 22.21
N ASP A 916 5.53 -10.21 22.64
CA ASP A 916 4.90 -10.83 23.80
C ASP A 916 4.28 -12.20 23.42
N PRO A 917 4.80 -13.32 23.98
CA PRO A 917 4.28 -14.66 23.74
C PRO A 917 2.85 -14.93 24.24
N ASP A 918 2.29 -14.10 25.13
CA ASP A 918 0.90 -14.26 25.59
C ASP A 918 -0.12 -13.72 24.57
N VAL A 919 0.34 -12.95 23.58
CA VAL A 919 -0.54 -12.34 22.58
C VAL A 919 -0.09 -12.55 21.13
N CYS A 920 1.18 -12.83 20.85
CA CYS A 920 1.71 -13.02 19.49
C CYS A 920 2.08 -14.49 19.21
N LEU A 921 1.60 -15.03 18.08
CA LEU A 921 1.80 -16.45 17.73
C LEU A 921 3.28 -16.81 17.54
N ALA A 922 4.06 -15.97 16.87
CA ALA A 922 5.48 -16.22 16.61
C ALA A 922 6.29 -16.33 17.92
N SER A 923 6.02 -15.44 18.88
CA SER A 923 6.63 -15.51 20.21
C SER A 923 6.12 -16.71 21.02
N PHE A 924 4.84 -17.07 20.88
CA PHE A 924 4.28 -18.25 21.51
C PHE A 924 4.96 -19.55 21.04
N LEU A 925 5.21 -19.69 19.73
CA LEU A 925 5.92 -20.85 19.17
C LEU A 925 7.32 -21.03 19.77
N ASN A 926 8.06 -19.93 20.02
CA ASN A 926 9.33 -19.98 20.73
C ASN A 926 9.16 -20.55 22.15
N ARG A 927 8.16 -20.06 22.88
CA ARG A 927 7.86 -20.53 24.25
C ARG A 927 7.51 -22.02 24.23
N ALA A 928 6.63 -22.45 23.33
CA ALA A 928 6.25 -23.85 23.20
C ALA A 928 7.46 -24.74 22.88
N TYR A 929 8.33 -24.31 21.96
CA TYR A 929 9.54 -25.08 21.64
C TYR A 929 10.48 -25.28 22.84
N ARG A 930 10.63 -24.25 23.69
CA ARG A 930 11.41 -24.35 24.95
C ARG A 930 10.78 -25.26 26.00
N LEU A 931 9.51 -25.59 25.83
CA LEU A 931 8.77 -26.56 26.65
C LEU A 931 8.73 -27.94 25.97
N GLU A 932 9.74 -28.24 25.14
CA GLU A 932 9.94 -29.52 24.44
C GLU A 932 8.89 -29.90 23.39
N TRP A 933 8.04 -28.96 22.94
CA TRP A 933 7.13 -29.21 21.83
C TRP A 933 7.89 -29.27 20.49
N ARG A 934 7.59 -30.28 19.66
CA ARG A 934 8.21 -30.49 18.34
C ARG A 934 7.21 -30.69 17.19
N ARG A 935 5.99 -31.14 17.48
CA ARG A 935 4.91 -31.31 16.48
C ARG A 935 3.81 -30.29 16.71
N TYR A 936 3.41 -29.58 15.66
CA TYR A 936 2.48 -28.46 15.73
C TYR A 936 1.39 -28.57 14.65
N ILE A 937 0.14 -28.27 15.02
CA ILE A 937 -0.94 -28.00 14.07
C ILE A 937 -1.48 -26.60 14.36
N LEU A 938 -1.36 -25.69 13.40
CA LEU A 938 -1.92 -24.35 13.48
C LEU A 938 -3.17 -24.30 12.60
N TYR A 939 -4.29 -23.79 13.13
CA TYR A 939 -5.52 -23.63 12.35
C TYR A 939 -6.20 -22.30 12.59
N ARG A 940 -7.16 -21.95 11.73
CA ARG A 940 -7.72 -20.59 11.62
C ARG A 940 -6.65 -19.51 11.48
N THR A 941 -5.54 -19.82 10.81
CA THR A 941 -4.46 -18.85 10.55
C THR A 941 -4.98 -17.79 9.56
N ARG A 942 -4.83 -16.51 9.94
CA ARG A 942 -5.44 -15.34 9.28
C ARG A 942 -4.43 -14.19 9.21
N GLY A 943 -3.25 -14.46 8.64
CA GLY A 943 -2.22 -13.45 8.43
C GLY A 943 -1.19 -13.34 9.56
N GLN A 944 -1.13 -14.27 10.52
CA GLN A 944 -0.05 -14.30 11.51
C GLN A 944 1.32 -14.41 10.81
N ARG A 945 2.24 -13.52 11.20
CA ARG A 945 3.54 -13.35 10.54
C ARG A 945 4.61 -14.23 11.19
N LEU A 946 5.68 -14.48 10.44
CA LEU A 946 6.87 -15.19 10.93
C LEU A 946 6.56 -16.57 11.54
N ILE A 947 5.60 -17.30 10.95
CA ILE A 947 5.41 -18.72 11.24
C ILE A 947 6.58 -19.47 10.59
N SER A 948 7.57 -19.84 11.40
CA SER A 948 8.83 -20.43 10.98
C SER A 948 9.53 -21.13 12.14
N THR A 949 10.41 -22.10 11.87
CA THR A 949 11.30 -22.68 12.89
C THR A 949 12.35 -21.69 13.40
N ALA A 950 12.60 -20.59 12.69
CA ALA A 950 13.56 -19.55 13.12
C ALA A 950 13.23 -18.92 14.48
N VAL A 951 11.95 -18.89 14.85
CA VAL A 951 11.53 -18.33 16.15
C VAL A 951 11.85 -19.26 17.31
N MET A 952 12.21 -20.52 17.04
CA MET A 952 12.44 -21.56 18.04
C MET A 952 13.86 -21.54 18.63
N GLY A 953 14.70 -20.57 18.25
CA GLY A 953 16.00 -20.31 18.87
C GLY A 953 17.16 -20.37 17.89
N ASN A 954 18.38 -20.45 18.43
CA ASN A 954 19.63 -20.41 17.63
C ASN A 954 20.17 -21.80 17.24
N GLY A 955 19.46 -22.87 17.60
CA GLY A 955 19.85 -24.26 17.32
C GLY A 955 19.27 -24.80 16.01
N ASP A 956 19.71 -26.00 15.63
CA ASP A 956 19.08 -26.76 14.55
C ASP A 956 17.68 -27.22 14.98
N THR A 957 16.74 -27.23 14.04
CA THR A 957 15.30 -27.49 14.28
C THR A 957 14.77 -28.61 13.40
N ASP A 958 15.67 -29.51 12.97
CA ASP A 958 15.36 -30.67 12.12
C ASP A 958 14.33 -31.65 12.69
N ASP A 959 14.11 -31.63 14.00
CA ASP A 959 13.11 -32.44 14.69
C ASP A 959 11.70 -31.81 14.73
N VAL A 960 11.52 -30.62 14.14
CA VAL A 960 10.24 -29.90 14.14
C VAL A 960 9.40 -30.23 12.92
N GLU A 961 8.12 -30.52 13.16
CA GLU A 961 7.10 -30.69 12.12
C GLU A 961 5.88 -29.80 12.41
N MET A 962 5.39 -29.10 11.39
CA MET A 962 4.28 -28.15 11.52
C MET A 962 3.34 -28.18 10.31
N ASP A 963 2.06 -28.43 10.56
CA ASP A 963 0.99 -28.25 9.57
C ASP A 963 0.18 -26.99 9.88
N VAL A 964 -0.10 -26.19 8.85
CA VAL A 964 -0.73 -24.88 8.97
C VAL A 964 -1.96 -24.82 8.06
N TYR A 965 -3.13 -24.60 8.65
CA TYR A 965 -4.42 -24.48 7.96
C TYR A 965 -4.89 -23.02 7.97
N GLY A 966 -5.19 -22.49 6.78
CA GLY A 966 -5.60 -21.11 6.54
C GLY A 966 -4.58 -20.33 5.71
N SER A 967 -4.47 -19.01 5.97
CA SER A 967 -3.57 -18.12 5.24
C SER A 967 -2.47 -17.61 6.16
N ALA A 968 -1.23 -18.00 5.90
CA ALA A 968 -0.07 -17.50 6.63
C ALA A 968 0.26 -16.06 6.20
N GLY A 969 0.64 -15.23 7.18
CA GLY A 969 1.08 -13.86 6.91
C GLY A 969 2.47 -13.80 6.27
N GLU A 970 3.01 -12.58 6.19
CA GLU A 970 4.37 -12.37 5.67
C GLU A 970 5.42 -13.15 6.48
N TYR A 971 6.54 -13.47 5.83
CA TYR A 971 7.69 -14.18 6.42
C TYR A 971 7.41 -15.64 6.80
N PHE A 972 6.43 -16.28 6.15
CA PHE A 972 6.19 -17.73 6.30
C PHE A 972 7.44 -18.54 5.93
N GLY A 973 7.94 -19.37 6.84
CA GLY A 973 9.18 -20.13 6.65
C GLY A 973 10.45 -19.27 6.52
N ALA A 974 10.42 -18.00 6.93
CA ALA A 974 11.61 -17.15 6.88
C ALA A 974 12.67 -17.61 7.90
N PHE A 975 13.93 -17.63 7.48
CA PHE A 975 15.12 -17.97 8.27
C PHE A 975 15.13 -19.38 8.86
N MET A 976 14.30 -20.30 8.31
CA MET A 976 14.26 -21.70 8.77
C MET A 976 15.66 -22.30 8.87
N GLN A 977 15.89 -23.01 9.99
CA GLN A 977 17.12 -23.73 10.32
C GLN A 977 16.80 -25.22 10.45
N GLY A 978 16.10 -25.80 9.47
CA GLY A 978 15.65 -27.19 9.53
C GLY A 978 14.15 -27.37 9.74
N GLY A 979 13.76 -28.65 9.79
CA GLY A 979 12.39 -29.11 10.03
C GLY A 979 11.50 -29.18 8.78
N VAL A 980 10.23 -29.51 8.98
CA VAL A 980 9.21 -29.61 7.94
C VAL A 980 8.03 -28.71 8.27
N ILE A 981 7.68 -27.79 7.37
CA ILE A 981 6.48 -26.95 7.50
C ILE A 981 5.60 -27.10 6.25
N ARG A 982 4.32 -27.38 6.44
CA ARG A 982 3.31 -27.51 5.37
C ARG A 982 2.20 -26.48 5.57
N LEU A 983 1.88 -25.74 4.51
CA LEU A 983 0.79 -24.78 4.47
C LEU A 983 -0.30 -25.27 3.53
N HIS A 984 -1.44 -25.64 4.10
CA HIS A 984 -2.66 -26.05 3.40
C HIS A 984 -3.46 -24.82 2.97
N GLY A 985 -2.83 -23.98 2.13
CA GLY A 985 -3.34 -22.67 1.74
C GLY A 985 -2.28 -21.80 1.04
N ASN A 986 -2.52 -20.50 1.01
CA ASN A 986 -1.64 -19.52 0.37
C ASN A 986 -0.66 -18.90 1.38
N ALA A 987 0.58 -18.66 0.94
CA ALA A 987 1.59 -17.89 1.66
C ALA A 987 1.64 -16.44 1.14
N GLN A 988 1.82 -15.47 2.04
CA GLN A 988 2.05 -14.07 1.65
C GLN A 988 3.54 -13.80 1.30
N ASN A 989 3.95 -12.52 1.35
CA ASN A 989 5.28 -12.07 0.95
C ASN A 989 6.39 -12.65 1.83
N PHE A 990 7.62 -12.69 1.29
CA PHE A 990 8.84 -13.13 1.96
C PHE A 990 8.80 -14.61 2.40
N CYS A 991 7.99 -15.44 1.73
CA CYS A 991 7.99 -16.87 1.97
C CYS A 991 9.40 -17.45 1.78
N ALA A 992 9.88 -18.27 2.71
CA ALA A 992 11.23 -18.86 2.70
C ALA A 992 12.40 -17.86 2.71
N MET A 993 12.19 -16.57 3.03
CA MET A 993 13.24 -15.56 3.06
C MET A 993 14.40 -15.99 3.96
N GLY A 994 15.63 -15.98 3.46
CA GLY A 994 16.82 -16.27 4.26
C GLY A 994 16.87 -17.69 4.82
N MET A 995 16.08 -18.62 4.28
CA MET A 995 16.06 -20.04 4.67
C MET A 995 17.46 -20.67 4.52
N HIS A 996 17.90 -21.42 5.55
CA HIS A 996 19.19 -22.10 5.56
C HIS A 996 19.08 -23.56 5.08
N HIS A 997 18.21 -24.36 5.69
CA HIS A 997 17.89 -25.73 5.29
C HIS A 997 16.51 -26.13 5.83
N GLY A 998 16.01 -27.32 5.47
CA GLY A 998 14.68 -27.83 5.83
C GLY A 998 13.74 -27.97 4.62
N TYR A 999 12.48 -28.29 4.90
CA TYR A 999 11.46 -28.58 3.88
C TYR A 999 10.23 -27.69 4.08
N LEU A 1000 9.88 -26.90 3.06
CA LEU A 1000 8.72 -26.01 3.06
C LEU A 1000 7.77 -26.36 1.92
N TYR A 1001 6.52 -26.68 2.25
CA TYR A 1001 5.48 -27.02 1.28
C TYR A 1001 4.33 -26.01 1.36
N VAL A 1002 3.97 -25.41 0.23
CA VAL A 1002 2.83 -24.51 0.10
C VAL A 1002 1.87 -25.10 -0.93
N TYR A 1003 0.71 -25.56 -0.46
CA TYR A 1003 -0.30 -26.16 -1.32
C TYR A 1003 -1.07 -25.12 -2.14
N GLY A 1004 -0.93 -23.82 -1.88
CA GLY A 1004 -1.49 -22.71 -2.67
C GLY A 1004 -0.44 -21.87 -3.39
N ASN A 1005 -0.74 -20.58 -3.54
CA ASN A 1005 0.16 -19.57 -4.14
C ASN A 1005 1.12 -19.00 -3.08
N ALA A 1006 2.21 -18.36 -3.53
CA ALA A 1006 3.09 -17.57 -2.67
C ALA A 1006 3.23 -16.12 -3.18
N GLY A 1007 3.34 -15.17 -2.26
CA GLY A 1007 3.43 -13.73 -2.53
C GLY A 1007 4.76 -13.30 -3.14
N LYS A 1008 5.29 -12.15 -2.69
CA LYS A 1008 6.51 -11.52 -3.21
C LYS A 1008 7.81 -11.95 -2.60
N VAL A 1009 8.90 -11.77 -3.36
CA VAL A 1009 10.27 -11.77 -2.82
C VAL A 1009 10.53 -13.07 -2.05
N ASN A 1010 9.92 -14.16 -2.53
CA ASN A 1010 10.06 -15.48 -1.93
C ASN A 1010 11.53 -15.90 -2.01
N GLY A 1011 12.04 -16.59 -1.00
CA GLY A 1011 13.40 -17.10 -1.02
C GLY A 1011 14.50 -16.04 -1.04
N TYR A 1012 14.18 -14.77 -0.74
CA TYR A 1012 15.18 -13.70 -0.74
C TYR A 1012 16.36 -14.04 0.16
N ALA A 1013 17.57 -14.04 -0.40
CA ALA A 1013 18.81 -14.39 0.29
C ALA A 1013 18.81 -15.78 0.96
N SER A 1014 17.98 -16.73 0.51
CA SER A 1014 18.03 -18.11 0.97
C SER A 1014 19.35 -18.78 0.58
N LYS A 1015 19.78 -19.71 1.41
CA LYS A 1015 21.08 -20.40 1.33
C LYS A 1015 20.97 -21.86 0.94
N GLY A 1016 19.81 -22.48 1.18
CA GLY A 1016 19.60 -23.91 1.03
C GLY A 1016 18.19 -24.37 1.41
N GLY A 1017 17.95 -25.68 1.28
CA GLY A 1017 16.68 -26.33 1.61
C GLY A 1017 15.77 -26.59 0.42
N LYS A 1018 14.65 -27.28 0.67
CA LYS A 1018 13.66 -27.63 -0.35
C LYS A 1018 12.38 -26.82 -0.17
N VAL A 1019 11.95 -26.14 -1.24
CA VAL A 1019 10.71 -25.38 -1.26
C VAL A 1019 9.81 -25.88 -2.40
N VAL A 1020 8.59 -26.30 -2.08
CA VAL A 1020 7.59 -26.75 -3.04
C VAL A 1020 6.37 -25.83 -2.98
N ILE A 1021 5.96 -25.29 -4.12
CA ILE A 1021 4.78 -24.41 -4.23
C ILE A 1021 3.87 -24.93 -5.35
N LEU A 1022 2.64 -25.29 -5.02
CA LEU A 1022 1.69 -25.89 -5.97
C LEU A 1022 0.84 -24.86 -6.72
N GLY A 1023 1.01 -23.57 -6.43
CA GLY A 1023 0.41 -22.44 -7.14
C GLY A 1023 1.43 -21.57 -7.87
N ASN A 1024 1.03 -20.32 -8.13
CA ASN A 1024 1.89 -19.30 -8.74
C ASN A 1024 2.71 -18.54 -7.69
N ILE A 1025 3.83 -17.96 -8.13
CA ILE A 1025 4.64 -17.02 -7.36
C ILE A 1025 4.70 -15.66 -8.05
N ILE A 1026 4.92 -14.59 -7.27
CA ILE A 1026 4.89 -13.22 -7.80
C ILE A 1026 6.23 -12.53 -7.46
N ASP A 1027 6.83 -11.86 -8.44
CA ASP A 1027 7.88 -10.82 -8.35
C ASP A 1027 9.13 -11.11 -7.49
N ARG A 1028 10.32 -10.92 -8.07
CA ARG A 1028 11.63 -10.96 -7.39
C ARG A 1028 11.87 -12.21 -6.55
N ALA A 1029 11.37 -13.33 -7.04
CA ALA A 1029 11.52 -14.60 -6.35
C ALA A 1029 12.97 -15.09 -6.44
N TRP A 1030 13.51 -15.53 -5.31
CA TRP A 1030 14.90 -15.97 -5.09
C TRP A 1030 15.95 -14.94 -5.48
N THR A 1031 15.63 -13.67 -5.26
CA THR A 1031 16.60 -12.59 -5.39
C THR A 1031 17.72 -12.74 -4.34
N ASN A 1032 18.97 -12.59 -4.76
CA ASN A 1032 20.17 -12.73 -3.91
C ASN A 1032 20.35 -14.11 -3.25
N SER A 1033 19.61 -15.14 -3.65
CA SER A 1033 19.78 -16.48 -3.08
C SER A 1033 21.11 -17.09 -3.52
N VAL A 1034 21.69 -17.90 -2.65
CA VAL A 1034 23.01 -18.50 -2.79
C VAL A 1034 22.88 -19.98 -2.47
N ASN A 1035 23.68 -20.83 -3.10
CA ASN A 1035 23.84 -22.21 -2.62
C ASN A 1035 25.07 -22.24 -1.70
N ASP A 1036 24.85 -22.26 -0.39
CA ASP A 1036 25.93 -22.33 0.61
C ASP A 1036 26.34 -23.78 0.79
N SER A 1037 27.62 -24.10 0.60
CA SER A 1037 28.13 -25.49 0.72
C SER A 1037 28.02 -26.07 2.13
N ARG A 1038 27.73 -25.25 3.14
CA ARG A 1038 27.46 -25.68 4.53
C ARG A 1038 26.00 -26.03 4.76
N CYS A 1039 25.12 -25.73 3.81
CA CYS A 1039 23.70 -25.94 3.87
C CYS A 1039 23.27 -27.05 2.90
N GLN A 1040 22.04 -27.53 3.04
CA GLN A 1040 21.40 -28.37 2.04
C GLN A 1040 21.30 -27.63 0.70
N ASP A 1041 21.44 -28.33 -0.42
CA ASP A 1041 21.25 -27.72 -1.74
C ASP A 1041 19.88 -27.03 -1.86
N LEU A 1042 19.89 -25.82 -2.41
CA LEU A 1042 18.67 -25.06 -2.67
C LEU A 1042 17.89 -25.68 -3.85
N GLU A 1043 16.77 -26.33 -3.53
CA GLU A 1043 15.86 -26.98 -4.49
C GLU A 1043 14.48 -26.32 -4.44
N VAL A 1044 13.99 -25.84 -5.58
CA VAL A 1044 12.74 -25.09 -5.67
C VAL A 1044 11.86 -25.67 -6.77
N LEU A 1045 10.68 -26.17 -6.40
CA LEU A 1045 9.74 -26.82 -7.31
C LEU A 1045 8.42 -26.07 -7.31
N ILE A 1046 8.03 -25.51 -8.46
CA ILE A 1046 6.84 -24.68 -8.61
C ILE A 1046 5.96 -25.28 -9.70
N LEU A 1047 4.72 -25.64 -9.36
CA LEU A 1047 3.76 -26.15 -10.34
C LEU A 1047 3.25 -25.04 -11.28
N GLY A 1048 2.95 -23.87 -10.71
CA GLY A 1048 2.50 -22.70 -11.44
C GLY A 1048 3.62 -21.97 -12.17
N SER A 1049 3.45 -20.67 -12.33
CA SER A 1049 4.41 -19.78 -12.98
C SER A 1049 5.00 -18.75 -12.01
N ALA A 1050 5.91 -17.95 -12.52
CA ALA A 1050 6.50 -16.80 -11.87
C ALA A 1050 6.35 -15.54 -12.72
N THR A 1051 6.28 -14.39 -12.04
CA THR A 1051 6.33 -13.07 -12.69
C THR A 1051 7.73 -12.45 -12.58
N LYS A 1052 7.86 -11.12 -12.77
CA LYS A 1052 9.11 -10.38 -13.04
C LYS A 1052 10.29 -10.71 -12.09
N TYR A 1053 11.51 -10.57 -12.59
CA TYR A 1053 12.76 -10.58 -11.80
C TYR A 1053 13.10 -11.88 -11.04
N ALA A 1054 12.55 -13.03 -11.44
CA ALA A 1054 12.87 -14.30 -10.81
C ALA A 1054 14.37 -14.63 -10.96
N GLY A 1055 15.05 -14.91 -9.84
CA GLY A 1055 16.48 -15.21 -9.79
C GLY A 1055 17.40 -14.01 -9.99
N GLU A 1056 16.95 -12.79 -9.69
CA GLU A 1056 17.83 -11.61 -9.73
C GLU A 1056 19.02 -11.77 -8.77
N SER A 1057 20.23 -11.59 -9.28
CA SER A 1057 21.48 -11.75 -8.52
C SER A 1057 21.63 -13.13 -7.87
N LEU A 1058 21.06 -14.17 -8.46
CA LEU A 1058 21.15 -15.55 -8.01
C LEU A 1058 22.59 -16.10 -8.10
N MET A 1059 23.01 -16.85 -7.08
CA MET A 1059 24.36 -17.40 -6.94
C MET A 1059 24.37 -18.93 -6.76
N GLY A 1060 23.23 -19.59 -6.95
CA GLY A 1060 23.12 -21.05 -6.93
C GLY A 1060 21.69 -21.55 -6.74
N GLY A 1061 21.48 -22.86 -6.90
CA GLY A 1061 20.18 -23.54 -6.73
C GLY A 1061 19.60 -24.12 -8.02
N ASN A 1062 18.68 -25.08 -7.86
CA ASN A 1062 17.96 -25.74 -8.95
C ASN A 1062 16.46 -25.42 -8.85
N PHE A 1063 15.90 -24.93 -9.94
CA PHE A 1063 14.55 -24.39 -9.99
C PHE A 1063 13.74 -25.06 -11.09
N PHE A 1064 12.51 -25.45 -10.79
CA PHE A 1064 11.53 -25.94 -11.75
C PHE A 1064 10.26 -25.08 -11.75
N PHE A 1065 9.77 -24.75 -12.94
CA PHE A 1065 8.51 -24.03 -13.16
C PHE A 1065 7.64 -24.83 -14.14
N GLY A 1066 6.47 -25.27 -13.67
CA GLY A 1066 5.52 -26.04 -14.48
C GLY A 1066 4.71 -25.16 -15.44
N GLY A 1067 4.36 -23.93 -15.05
CA GLY A 1067 3.46 -23.10 -15.86
C GLY A 1067 2.07 -23.71 -16.03
N LEU A 1068 1.61 -24.46 -15.02
CA LEU A 1068 0.36 -25.21 -15.04
C LEU A 1068 -0.61 -24.70 -13.96
N HIS A 1069 -1.90 -24.80 -14.23
CA HIS A 1069 -2.96 -24.58 -13.25
C HIS A 1069 -4.10 -25.57 -13.47
N PHE A 1070 -5.01 -25.70 -12.51
CA PHE A 1070 -6.25 -26.45 -12.68
C PHE A 1070 -7.41 -25.48 -12.93
N ASP A 1071 -8.27 -25.79 -13.90
CA ASP A 1071 -9.52 -25.06 -14.12
C ASP A 1071 -10.58 -25.42 -13.07
N THR A 1072 -11.73 -24.72 -13.08
CA THR A 1072 -12.86 -24.96 -12.16
C THR A 1072 -13.48 -26.35 -12.25
N LYS A 1073 -13.11 -27.16 -13.24
CA LYS A 1073 -13.51 -28.57 -13.39
C LYS A 1073 -12.40 -29.56 -13.02
N GLY A 1074 -11.32 -29.09 -12.41
CA GLY A 1074 -10.20 -29.92 -12.00
C GLY A 1074 -9.33 -30.41 -13.15
N ARG A 1075 -9.45 -29.81 -14.35
CA ARG A 1075 -8.62 -30.19 -15.50
C ARG A 1075 -7.34 -29.37 -15.51
N LEU A 1076 -6.23 -30.03 -15.78
CA LEU A 1076 -4.91 -29.40 -15.87
C LEU A 1076 -4.79 -28.59 -17.17
N ARG A 1077 -4.42 -27.31 -17.04
CA ARG A 1077 -4.34 -26.32 -18.11
C ARG A 1077 -2.95 -25.69 -18.18
N PHE A 1078 -2.55 -25.27 -19.38
CA PHE A 1078 -1.38 -24.42 -19.53
C PHE A 1078 -1.71 -22.98 -19.15
N ASN A 1079 -0.77 -22.31 -18.47
CA ASN A 1079 -0.76 -20.85 -18.45
C ASN A 1079 -0.53 -20.30 -19.87
N GLU A 1080 -0.79 -19.00 -20.05
CA GLU A 1080 -0.49 -18.32 -21.33
C GLU A 1080 0.97 -18.60 -21.74
N ARG A 1081 1.89 -18.53 -20.78
CA ARG A 1081 3.32 -18.84 -20.91
C ARG A 1081 3.87 -19.51 -19.64
N PRO A 1082 4.96 -20.30 -19.71
CA PRO A 1082 5.59 -20.91 -18.54
C PRO A 1082 6.17 -19.91 -17.54
N TYR A 1083 6.58 -18.73 -18.04
CA TYR A 1083 6.98 -17.56 -17.26
C TYR A 1083 6.16 -16.37 -17.78
N LEU A 1084 5.53 -15.58 -16.90
CA LEU A 1084 4.53 -14.60 -17.34
C LEU A 1084 5.11 -13.24 -17.78
N SER A 1085 6.35 -12.91 -17.40
CA SER A 1085 6.93 -11.57 -17.64
C SER A 1085 8.37 -11.61 -18.14
N THR A 1086 9.20 -10.61 -17.83
CA THR A 1086 10.59 -10.46 -18.30
C THR A 1086 11.64 -10.45 -17.17
N LYS A 1087 12.92 -10.37 -17.56
CA LYS A 1087 14.08 -10.17 -16.67
C LYS A 1087 14.36 -11.28 -15.66
N MET A 1088 14.15 -12.55 -16.02
CA MET A 1088 14.66 -13.63 -15.19
C MET A 1088 16.20 -13.62 -15.19
N LEU A 1089 16.80 -14.05 -14.07
CA LEU A 1089 18.24 -14.21 -13.89
C LEU A 1089 19.05 -12.90 -14.05
N GLY A 1090 18.42 -11.74 -13.88
CA GLY A 1090 19.10 -10.44 -13.95
C GLY A 1090 20.26 -10.35 -12.95
N GLY A 1091 21.50 -10.25 -13.42
CA GLY A 1091 22.69 -10.22 -12.54
C GLY A 1091 23.06 -11.58 -11.90
N ALA A 1092 22.41 -12.68 -12.27
CA ALA A 1092 22.73 -14.00 -11.75
C ALA A 1092 24.11 -14.49 -12.22
N SER A 1093 24.86 -15.12 -11.31
CA SER A 1093 26.17 -15.73 -11.59
C SER A 1093 26.08 -17.25 -11.75
N ARG A 1094 25.17 -17.90 -11.04
CA ARG A 1094 24.93 -19.36 -11.04
C ARG A 1094 23.46 -19.67 -10.73
N GLY A 1095 23.04 -20.89 -11.06
CA GLY A 1095 21.67 -21.39 -10.88
C GLY A 1095 21.14 -22.04 -12.15
N LYS A 1096 20.14 -22.92 -12.03
CA LYS A 1096 19.50 -23.61 -13.17
C LYS A 1096 18.00 -23.45 -13.10
N PHE A 1097 17.39 -22.88 -14.13
CA PHE A 1097 15.94 -22.73 -14.25
C PHE A 1097 15.43 -23.66 -15.32
N VAL A 1098 14.54 -24.59 -14.95
CA VAL A 1098 13.87 -25.52 -15.86
C VAL A 1098 12.42 -25.13 -16.00
N PHE A 1099 11.98 -24.89 -17.22
CA PHE A 1099 10.58 -24.58 -17.54
C PHE A 1099 9.96 -25.74 -18.30
N PHE A 1100 8.73 -26.13 -17.94
CA PHE A 1100 7.90 -26.98 -18.80
C PHE A 1100 7.31 -26.13 -19.92
N ASP A 1101 7.79 -26.35 -21.15
CA ASP A 1101 7.43 -25.54 -22.33
C ASP A 1101 7.30 -26.39 -23.60
N PRO A 1102 6.32 -27.32 -23.64
CA PRO A 1102 6.12 -28.20 -24.80
C PRO A 1102 5.59 -27.47 -26.04
N LYS A 1103 5.09 -26.23 -25.88
CA LYS A 1103 4.52 -25.40 -26.95
C LYS A 1103 5.46 -24.29 -27.43
N ASP A 1104 6.72 -24.28 -26.98
CA ASP A 1104 7.77 -23.29 -27.34
C ASP A 1104 7.32 -21.83 -27.16
N LYS A 1105 6.68 -21.54 -26.02
CA LYS A 1105 6.11 -20.23 -25.70
C LYS A 1105 7.07 -19.30 -24.95
N LEU A 1106 8.19 -19.82 -24.45
CA LEU A 1106 9.20 -19.00 -23.79
C LEU A 1106 10.02 -18.22 -24.84
N VAL A 1107 9.98 -16.89 -24.77
CA VAL A 1107 10.64 -16.04 -25.78
C VAL A 1107 11.93 -15.39 -25.26
N PRO A 1108 12.93 -15.07 -26.13
CA PRO A 1108 14.22 -14.51 -25.72
C PRO A 1108 14.16 -13.25 -24.84
N ALA A 1109 13.14 -12.41 -25.00
CA ALA A 1109 12.93 -11.21 -24.18
C ALA A 1109 12.72 -11.54 -22.69
N GLN A 1110 12.33 -12.77 -22.36
CA GLN A 1110 12.08 -13.18 -20.97
C GLN A 1110 13.36 -13.58 -20.24
N TYR A 1111 14.34 -14.12 -20.96
CA TYR A 1111 15.62 -14.62 -20.44
C TYR A 1111 16.82 -13.88 -21.03
N THR A 1112 16.72 -12.55 -21.17
CA THR A 1112 17.80 -11.68 -21.68
C THR A 1112 19.15 -11.89 -20.96
N HIS A 1113 19.12 -12.20 -19.67
CA HIS A 1113 20.30 -12.46 -18.83
C HIS A 1113 20.68 -13.95 -18.71
N GLY A 1114 19.81 -14.83 -19.21
CA GLY A 1114 20.04 -16.26 -19.33
C GLY A 1114 20.41 -16.71 -20.74
N LYS A 1115 20.81 -17.97 -20.87
CA LYS A 1115 20.98 -18.67 -22.15
C LYS A 1115 20.35 -20.04 -22.07
N LEU A 1116 19.77 -20.48 -23.18
CA LEU A 1116 19.32 -21.86 -23.35
C LEU A 1116 20.53 -22.79 -23.33
N GLN A 1117 20.39 -23.91 -22.61
CA GLN A 1117 21.36 -24.99 -22.54
C GLN A 1117 20.64 -26.32 -22.78
N ALA A 1118 21.28 -27.26 -23.48
CA ALA A 1118 20.79 -28.63 -23.54
C ALA A 1118 21.00 -29.35 -22.20
N PHE A 1119 20.10 -30.25 -21.84
CA PHE A 1119 20.29 -31.11 -20.68
C PHE A 1119 21.39 -32.14 -20.94
N SER A 1120 22.30 -32.31 -19.98
CA SER A 1120 23.09 -33.54 -19.88
C SER A 1120 22.24 -34.70 -19.36
N ALA A 1121 22.69 -35.94 -19.56
CA ALA A 1121 21.97 -37.12 -19.07
C ALA A 1121 21.79 -37.11 -17.54
N GLN A 1122 22.79 -36.64 -16.79
CA GLN A 1122 22.73 -36.52 -15.34
C GLN A 1122 21.74 -35.43 -14.88
N GLU A 1123 21.75 -34.27 -15.54
CA GLU A 1123 20.81 -33.19 -15.23
C GLU A 1123 19.37 -33.61 -15.51
N TRP A 1124 19.13 -34.27 -16.65
CA TRP A 1124 17.80 -34.77 -16.96
C TRP A 1124 17.35 -35.82 -15.94
N ALA A 1125 18.21 -36.77 -15.57
CA ALA A 1125 17.88 -37.76 -14.54
C ALA A 1125 17.46 -37.09 -13.23
N TYR A 1126 18.26 -36.11 -12.76
CA TYR A 1126 17.97 -35.32 -11.56
C TYR A 1126 16.62 -34.59 -11.67
N PHE A 1127 16.41 -33.75 -12.69
CA PHE A 1127 15.18 -32.96 -12.81
C PHE A 1127 13.95 -33.82 -13.07
N SER A 1128 14.07 -34.89 -13.87
CA SER A 1128 12.94 -35.78 -14.18
C SER A 1128 12.38 -36.47 -12.93
N GLU A 1129 13.22 -36.81 -11.96
CA GLU A 1129 12.79 -37.38 -10.68
C GLU A 1129 12.01 -36.34 -9.85
N ARG A 1130 12.54 -35.12 -9.71
CA ARG A 1130 11.89 -34.04 -8.96
C ARG A 1130 10.59 -33.56 -9.60
N ILE A 1131 10.52 -33.54 -10.92
CA ILE A 1131 9.30 -33.19 -11.66
C ILE A 1131 8.20 -34.21 -11.37
N LYS A 1132 8.53 -35.51 -11.32
CA LYS A 1132 7.57 -36.56 -10.97
C LYS A 1132 7.13 -36.45 -9.53
N GLU A 1133 8.05 -36.17 -8.61
CA GLU A 1133 7.71 -35.91 -7.21
C GLU A 1133 6.75 -34.72 -7.08
N LEU A 1134 7.01 -33.62 -7.79
CA LEU A 1134 6.09 -32.47 -7.81
C LEU A 1134 4.72 -32.85 -8.39
N PHE A 1135 4.67 -33.63 -9.46
CA PHE A 1135 3.41 -34.08 -10.04
C PHE A 1135 2.63 -34.99 -9.09
N ASP A 1136 3.31 -35.89 -8.38
CA ASP A 1136 2.69 -36.71 -7.33
C ASP A 1136 2.14 -35.84 -6.19
N LEU A 1137 2.94 -34.90 -5.68
CA LEU A 1137 2.52 -33.92 -4.67
C LEU A 1137 1.36 -33.04 -5.15
N ALA A 1138 1.25 -32.78 -6.44
CA ALA A 1138 0.16 -32.03 -7.08
C ALA A 1138 -1.07 -32.88 -7.44
N ASN A 1139 -1.04 -34.20 -7.17
CA ASN A 1139 -2.05 -35.16 -7.60
C ASN A 1139 -2.28 -35.16 -9.13
N ILE A 1140 -1.19 -35.07 -9.89
CA ILE A 1140 -1.17 -35.15 -11.36
C ILE A 1140 -0.74 -36.56 -11.76
N PRO A 1141 -1.62 -37.37 -12.36
CA PRO A 1141 -1.29 -38.72 -12.75
C PRO A 1141 -0.29 -38.73 -13.91
N VAL A 1142 0.80 -39.48 -13.73
CA VAL A 1142 1.77 -39.78 -14.79
C VAL A 1142 1.41 -41.10 -15.44
N TYR A 1143 1.02 -41.04 -16.71
CA TYR A 1143 0.62 -42.21 -17.49
C TYR A 1143 1.84 -42.82 -18.17
N ARG A 1144 1.92 -44.16 -18.20
CA ARG A 1144 2.95 -44.90 -18.92
C ARG A 1144 2.36 -45.57 -20.15
N LYS A 1145 2.92 -45.27 -21.32
CA LYS A 1145 2.56 -45.90 -22.59
C LYS A 1145 3.84 -46.17 -23.38
N ASP A 1146 4.03 -47.41 -23.83
CA ASP A 1146 5.20 -47.83 -24.63
C ASP A 1146 6.57 -47.49 -23.99
N GLY A 1147 6.65 -47.56 -22.65
CA GLY A 1147 7.86 -47.21 -21.89
C GLY A 1147 8.14 -45.70 -21.77
N GLN A 1148 7.26 -44.86 -22.31
CA GLN A 1148 7.32 -43.40 -22.21
C GLN A 1148 6.31 -42.90 -21.17
N GLU A 1149 6.62 -41.77 -20.55
CA GLU A 1149 5.80 -41.15 -19.50
C GLU A 1149 5.13 -39.88 -20.04
N TYR A 1150 3.86 -39.68 -19.68
CA TYR A 1150 3.01 -38.60 -20.17
C TYR A 1150 2.17 -38.00 -19.04
N ILE A 1151 1.79 -36.74 -19.21
CA ILE A 1151 0.72 -36.08 -18.44
C ILE A 1151 -0.38 -35.60 -19.38
N HIS A 1152 -1.57 -35.40 -18.83
CA HIS A 1152 -2.72 -34.90 -19.59
C HIS A 1152 -2.93 -33.40 -19.28
N VAL A 1153 -2.75 -32.53 -20.27
CA VAL A 1153 -2.88 -31.06 -20.14
C VAL A 1153 -3.60 -30.51 -21.37
N ASP A 1154 -4.53 -29.57 -21.19
CA ASP A 1154 -5.37 -29.02 -22.28
C ASP A 1154 -6.06 -30.11 -23.12
N ASP A 1155 -6.53 -31.17 -22.45
CA ASP A 1155 -7.20 -32.30 -23.11
C ASP A 1155 -6.29 -33.07 -24.10
N GLN A 1156 -4.96 -33.00 -23.89
CA GLN A 1156 -3.93 -33.64 -24.71
C GLN A 1156 -2.89 -34.38 -23.87
N MET A 1157 -2.34 -35.48 -24.41
CA MET A 1157 -1.22 -36.21 -23.81
C MET A 1157 0.11 -35.55 -24.18
N VAL A 1158 0.83 -35.04 -23.18
CA VAL A 1158 2.14 -34.40 -23.33
C VAL A 1158 3.21 -35.29 -22.73
N GLN A 1159 4.22 -35.62 -23.53
CA GLN A 1159 5.30 -36.52 -23.13
C GLN A 1159 6.30 -35.81 -22.19
N ILE A 1160 6.78 -36.49 -21.16
CA ILE A 1160 7.83 -36.00 -20.27
C ILE A 1160 9.19 -36.42 -20.86
N THR A 1161 9.77 -35.56 -21.69
CA THR A 1161 11.11 -35.75 -22.28
C THR A 1161 11.88 -34.43 -22.25
N PRO A 1162 13.22 -34.42 -22.40
CA PRO A 1162 13.98 -33.17 -22.46
C PRO A 1162 13.47 -32.15 -23.48
N ALA A 1163 12.82 -32.60 -24.56
CA ALA A 1163 12.28 -31.72 -25.60
C ALA A 1163 11.07 -30.89 -25.14
N SER A 1164 10.35 -31.36 -24.12
CA SER A 1164 9.20 -30.67 -23.53
C SER A 1164 9.62 -29.61 -22.49
N PHE A 1165 10.92 -29.46 -22.23
CA PHE A 1165 11.46 -28.55 -21.22
C PHE A 1165 12.54 -27.65 -21.78
N LYS A 1166 12.70 -26.48 -21.17
CA LYS A 1166 13.75 -25.51 -21.49
C LYS A 1166 14.61 -25.31 -20.26
N LEU A 1167 15.90 -25.61 -20.36
CA LEU A 1167 16.90 -25.29 -19.35
C LEU A 1167 17.53 -23.94 -19.67
N ILE A 1168 17.32 -22.98 -18.79
CA ILE A 1168 17.92 -21.65 -18.82
C ILE A 1168 18.97 -21.57 -17.72
N VAL A 1169 20.19 -21.18 -18.10
CA VAL A 1169 21.29 -20.93 -17.17
C VAL A 1169 21.79 -19.50 -17.32
N PRO A 1170 22.36 -18.88 -16.27
CA PRO A 1170 22.96 -17.56 -16.39
C PRO A 1170 24.05 -17.51 -17.47
N LYS A 1171 24.18 -16.37 -18.15
CA LYS A 1171 25.24 -16.18 -19.17
C LYS A 1171 26.66 -16.21 -18.60
N GLY A 1172 26.84 -16.19 -17.27
CA GLY A 1172 28.11 -16.52 -16.60
C GLY A 1172 29.16 -15.42 -16.59
N GLY A 1173 28.80 -14.19 -16.97
CA GLY A 1173 29.58 -13.03 -16.57
C GLY A 1173 29.03 -12.52 -15.24
N LEU A 1174 29.89 -12.22 -14.28
CA LEU A 1174 29.64 -11.06 -13.42
C LEU A 1174 29.66 -9.82 -14.33
N LYS A 1175 28.65 -9.69 -15.21
CA LYS A 1175 28.22 -8.41 -15.76
C LYS A 1175 27.60 -7.69 -14.57
N GLY A 1176 28.46 -7.21 -13.68
CA GLY A 1176 28.01 -6.42 -12.56
C GLY A 1176 27.19 -5.27 -13.13
N TYR A 1177 25.91 -5.21 -12.76
CA TYR A 1177 25.13 -3.98 -12.89
C TYR A 1177 24.91 -3.43 -14.31
N GLU A 1178 24.80 -4.27 -15.34
CA GLU A 1178 24.29 -3.86 -16.68
C GLU A 1178 22.79 -4.19 -16.80
N SER A 1179 21.92 -3.32 -16.27
CA SER A 1179 20.48 -3.12 -16.60
C SER A 1179 19.63 -2.78 -15.36
N HIS A 1180 19.79 -1.58 -14.82
CA HIS A 1180 18.74 -0.90 -14.04
C HIS A 1180 18.77 0.60 -14.31
#